data_AF-E4X1X9-F1
#
_entry.id   AF-E4X1X9-F1
#
_cell.length_a   1.000
_cell.length_b   1.000
_cell.length_c   1.000
_cell.angle_alpha   90.00
_cell.angle_beta   90.00
_cell.angle_gamma   90.00
#
_symmetry.space_group_name_H-M   'P 1'
#
loop_
_entity.id
_entity.type
_entity.pdbx_description
1 polymer ?
#
loop_
_entity_poly.entity_id
_entity_poly.type
_entity_poly.pdbx_seq_one_letter_code
_entity_poly.pdbx_strand_id
1 'polypeptide(L)'
;MKIFAATLAGVVLSRKKKWEPKTQIFIPDWHNGEYGDMLVQQWQVEHFQKLGYLKEKMNIDMSTSEKSPGGRGLVTWARLWKNYNGETAQGKYIVPYAIQNTVPSDHWQLIHDELDDFTLAMGCVEFVYDPEFSYDVGVHITGETSGGNGCWSYVGVCSGCTNDEPNIQSGWQALRLPNWCIHSGGIQHEFLHAIGYMHEQDRPDYLDWIEDRADAGSIDPSYWIDTGHPFEPASNTMYSGFALKNGRSYSPHPLLTTTDAEQGYELYCDAKRDTHPMEPKSMCLHGDIVDVIRPVFQHKFCDGFRDCLNGEDEDGQLANCVGPDLTELGCCAVLIMGFGGATCTADGVVNGKDRYFCENGWGAELRWTTNYGWFHSPDVGGSSYYGHSNSAHDGTCIGDFGELSFDYAWVGYDLELTCKAGNGTWTPMPCANHDCAEEYYCENSDDGESYECVCRDGNICVCVNTIGSYRCEPRKGDCVEGGFRAHWKGRKNTKYVYKGTDSVVLASKFKVKNSPVNPRTDKYHGFITWTKDVCGGDFLKKMRSGEVGVSLVDTEDIYDLKYVYFKNDGKYTMGGFSFELTKVIEKDLPWTFKSGVPTKNMGSDNVQIILTGIDKVNFLDDKGMDWCLLTAANAIMPAGEYPDIMTMCVFEGKKFWEAPADPNP
;
A
#
# COMPACT_ATOMS: atom_id res chain seq x y z
N MET A 1 -6.63 49.24 -44.49
CA MET A 1 -7.99 49.30 -45.08
C MET A 1 -8.62 47.93 -44.86
N LYS A 2 -9.63 47.85 -43.96
CA LYS A 2 -10.67 46.82 -43.69
C LYS A 2 -10.39 45.32 -43.94
N ILE A 3 -10.88 44.30 -43.21
CA ILE A 3 -11.62 44.02 -41.95
C ILE A 3 -11.63 42.47 -41.83
N PHE A 4 -11.52 41.94 -40.60
CA PHE A 4 -11.93 40.63 -40.02
C PHE A 4 -12.28 39.37 -40.86
N ALA A 5 -11.81 38.20 -40.40
CA ALA A 5 -12.63 37.11 -39.83
C ALA A 5 -11.77 36.07 -39.07
N ALA A 6 -12.35 35.45 -38.04
CA ALA A 6 -11.70 34.63 -37.01
C ALA A 6 -11.88 33.10 -37.19
N THR A 7 -11.17 32.34 -36.33
CA THR A 7 -11.36 30.95 -35.83
C THR A 7 -11.12 29.75 -36.77
N LEU A 8 -10.21 28.83 -36.42
CA LEU A 8 -10.49 27.64 -35.58
C LEU A 8 -9.22 26.79 -35.29
N ALA A 9 -9.15 26.32 -34.04
CA ALA A 9 -8.61 25.05 -33.51
C ALA A 9 -7.17 24.56 -33.84
N GLY A 10 -6.42 24.30 -32.77
CA GLY A 10 -5.08 23.74 -32.79
C GLY A 10 -5.01 22.23 -32.71
N VAL A 11 -3.81 21.73 -33.00
CA VAL A 11 -3.23 20.48 -32.48
C VAL A 11 -1.72 20.74 -32.44
N VAL A 12 -1.15 21.04 -31.27
CA VAL A 12 0.30 21.03 -31.08
C VAL A 12 0.67 19.63 -30.61
N LEU A 13 1.29 18.87 -31.51
CA LEU A 13 1.91 17.59 -31.24
C LEU A 13 3.05 17.78 -30.23
N SER A 14 2.79 17.47 -28.96
CA SER A 14 3.85 17.28 -27.95
C SER A 14 4.70 16.06 -28.34
N ARG A 15 5.96 16.32 -28.69
CA ARG A 15 6.98 15.29 -28.90
C ARG A 15 7.31 14.66 -27.54
N LYS A 16 7.00 13.37 -27.38
CA LYS A 16 7.54 12.52 -26.31
C LYS A 16 9.06 12.68 -26.25
N LYS A 17 9.58 13.35 -25.21
CA LYS A 17 10.99 13.27 -24.85
C LYS A 17 11.23 11.90 -24.23
N LYS A 18 12.16 11.14 -24.81
CA LYS A 18 12.76 9.97 -24.17
C LYS A 18 13.37 10.41 -22.85
N TRP A 19 12.90 9.82 -21.76
CA TRP A 19 13.54 9.86 -20.45
C TRP A 19 14.87 9.08 -20.53
N GLU A 20 15.93 9.68 -19.98
CA GLU A 20 17.20 9.01 -19.72
C GLU A 20 17.37 8.97 -18.19
N PRO A 21 17.68 7.79 -17.59
CA PRO A 21 17.87 7.68 -16.16
C PRO A 21 19.13 8.46 -15.77
N LYS A 22 19.02 9.38 -14.80
CA LYS A 22 20.18 10.00 -14.16
C LYS A 22 20.29 9.51 -12.74
N THR A 23 21.53 9.16 -12.42
CA THR A 23 22.11 8.58 -11.20
C THR A 23 21.52 9.09 -9.89
N GLN A 24 21.32 8.15 -8.95
CA GLN A 24 21.04 8.38 -7.53
C GLN A 24 21.81 9.59 -7.00
N ILE A 25 21.09 10.49 -6.36
CA ILE A 25 21.67 11.54 -5.52
C ILE A 25 22.19 10.84 -4.27
N PHE A 26 23.49 10.98 -4.03
CA PHE A 26 24.18 10.41 -2.87
C PHE A 26 23.76 11.19 -1.62
N ILE A 27 22.89 10.61 -0.80
CA ILE A 27 22.76 11.01 0.60
C ILE A 27 24.06 10.55 1.28
N PRO A 28 24.86 11.45 1.86
CA PRO A 28 26.08 11.01 2.52
C PRO A 28 25.70 10.12 3.71
N ASP A 29 26.37 8.98 3.81
CA ASP A 29 26.24 8.02 4.91
C ASP A 29 26.83 8.62 6.19
N TRP A 30 25.97 9.19 7.04
CA TRP A 30 26.32 9.76 8.35
C TRP A 30 25.97 8.83 9.53
N HIS A 31 25.44 7.63 9.23
CA HIS A 31 25.04 6.62 10.22
C HIS A 31 26.16 5.63 10.54
N ASN A 32 27.39 5.83 10.03
CA ASN A 32 28.52 4.90 10.13
C ASN A 32 28.29 3.56 9.40
N GLY A 33 27.63 3.61 8.24
CA GLY A 33 27.29 2.43 7.48
C GLY A 33 25.82 2.05 7.62
N GLU A 34 25.45 1.10 6.79
CA GLU A 34 24.09 0.60 6.56
C GLU A 34 23.26 0.26 7.80
N TYR A 35 23.89 -0.14 8.90
CA TYR A 35 23.23 -0.53 10.15
C TYR A 35 23.81 0.20 11.36
N GLY A 36 24.53 1.31 11.15
CA GLY A 36 25.33 1.91 12.22
C GLY A 36 24.51 2.72 13.23
N ASP A 37 23.26 3.03 12.90
CA ASP A 37 22.19 3.57 13.76
C ASP A 37 21.51 2.51 14.65
N MET A 38 21.68 1.22 14.36
CA MET A 38 21.14 0.13 15.18
C MET A 38 22.18 -0.45 16.13
N LEU A 39 22.00 -0.23 17.43
CA LEU A 39 22.76 -0.95 18.45
C LEU A 39 22.17 -2.32 18.76
N VAL A 40 23.00 -3.33 18.55
CA VAL A 40 22.65 -4.75 18.65
C VAL A 40 23.24 -5.35 19.93
N GLN A 41 22.39 -6.00 20.74
CA GLN A 41 22.86 -6.79 21.88
C GLN A 41 23.49 -8.10 21.39
N GLN A 42 24.48 -8.64 22.12
CA GLN A 42 25.18 -9.86 21.72
C GLN A 42 24.26 -11.06 21.49
N TRP A 43 23.18 -11.22 22.28
CA TRP A 43 22.21 -12.29 22.09
C TRP A 43 21.32 -12.13 20.84
N GLN A 44 21.21 -10.91 20.29
CA GLN A 44 20.40 -10.63 19.10
C GLN A 44 21.15 -10.97 17.80
N VAL A 45 22.48 -11.03 17.84
CA VAL A 45 23.35 -11.22 16.66
C VAL A 45 22.91 -12.43 15.82
N GLU A 46 22.64 -13.58 16.44
CA GLU A 46 22.20 -14.78 15.69
C GLU A 46 20.86 -14.55 14.97
N HIS A 47 19.94 -13.80 15.56
CA HIS A 47 18.63 -13.50 14.96
C HIS A 47 18.80 -12.57 13.77
N PHE A 48 19.57 -11.49 13.91
CA PHE A 48 19.81 -10.57 12.79
C PHE A 48 20.61 -11.22 11.66
N GLN A 49 21.57 -12.09 11.95
CA GLN A 49 22.26 -12.85 10.90
C GLN A 49 21.30 -13.73 10.07
N LYS A 50 20.25 -14.27 10.70
CA LYS A 50 19.19 -14.99 10.00
C LYS A 50 18.25 -14.07 9.23
N LEU A 51 18.25 -12.78 9.52
CA LEU A 51 17.52 -11.75 8.78
C LEU A 51 18.42 -11.07 7.73
N GLY A 52 19.51 -11.70 7.30
CA GLY A 52 20.37 -11.19 6.23
C GLY A 52 21.39 -10.14 6.65
N TYR A 53 21.42 -9.74 7.93
CA TYR A 53 22.41 -8.79 8.41
C TYR A 53 23.80 -9.42 8.50
N LEU A 54 24.81 -8.67 8.03
CA LEU A 54 26.20 -9.09 8.10
C LEU A 54 26.79 -8.73 9.47
N LYS A 55 27.28 -9.74 10.19
CA LYS A 55 27.82 -9.58 11.55
C LYS A 55 28.93 -8.53 11.63
N GLU A 56 29.77 -8.46 10.61
CA GLU A 56 30.88 -7.52 10.48
C GLU A 56 30.46 -6.06 10.25
N LYS A 57 29.19 -5.84 9.85
CA LYS A 57 28.60 -4.50 9.67
C LYS A 57 27.70 -4.06 10.82
N MET A 58 27.32 -4.98 11.71
CA MET A 58 26.47 -4.66 12.87
C MET A 58 27.23 -3.82 13.91
N ASN A 59 26.54 -2.86 14.52
CA ASN A 59 27.05 -2.14 15.68
C ASN A 59 26.71 -2.92 16.98
N ILE A 60 27.58 -3.87 17.35
CA ILE A 60 27.33 -4.80 18.46
C ILE A 60 27.86 -4.20 19.77
N ASP A 61 26.98 -4.03 20.75
CA ASP A 61 27.39 -3.68 22.12
C ASP A 61 27.97 -4.90 22.85
N MET A 62 29.30 -5.00 22.82
CA MET A 62 30.07 -6.08 23.43
C MET A 62 30.00 -6.12 24.97
N SER A 63 29.38 -5.13 25.62
CA SER A 63 29.14 -5.15 27.07
C SER A 63 27.92 -6.00 27.47
N THR A 64 27.01 -6.27 26.53
CA THR A 64 25.74 -6.97 26.75
C THR A 64 25.92 -8.50 26.84
N SER A 65 24.91 -9.26 27.28
CA SER A 65 25.07 -10.73 27.40
C SER A 65 24.89 -11.46 26.06
N GLU A 66 25.71 -12.48 25.80
CA GLU A 66 25.48 -13.46 24.71
C GLU A 66 24.22 -14.32 24.96
N LYS A 67 23.76 -14.42 26.20
CA LYS A 67 22.57 -15.22 26.55
C LYS A 67 21.33 -14.34 26.50
N SER A 68 20.34 -14.79 25.74
CA SER A 68 19.02 -14.16 25.73
C SER A 68 18.46 -14.08 27.16
N PRO A 69 18.01 -12.89 27.62
CA PRO A 69 17.38 -12.74 28.93
C PRO A 69 16.13 -13.63 29.04
N GLY A 70 16.04 -14.44 30.09
CA GLY A 70 14.90 -15.32 30.31
C GLY A 70 13.61 -14.55 30.61
N GLY A 71 12.77 -14.32 29.60
CA GLY A 71 11.43 -13.75 29.72
C GLY A 71 10.36 -14.74 29.28
N ARG A 72 9.17 -14.70 29.91
CA ARG A 72 7.98 -15.43 29.46
C ARG A 72 7.24 -14.56 28.44
N GLY A 73 7.49 -14.76 27.15
CA GLY A 73 6.88 -14.05 26.03
C GLY A 73 7.67 -14.29 24.73
N LEU A 74 7.10 -13.94 23.56
CA LEU A 74 7.81 -13.99 22.28
C LEU A 74 9.05 -13.07 22.35
N VAL A 75 10.22 -13.69 22.49
CA VAL A 75 11.53 -13.07 22.24
C VAL A 75 11.93 -13.54 20.85
N THR A 76 11.44 -12.87 19.79
CA THR A 76 11.77 -13.23 18.40
C THR A 76 13.09 -12.62 17.96
N TRP A 77 13.28 -11.32 18.14
CA TRP A 77 14.56 -10.61 17.93
C TRP A 77 14.74 -9.40 18.84
N ALA A 78 13.64 -8.85 19.37
CA ALA A 78 13.65 -7.71 20.29
C ALA A 78 12.89 -8.03 21.58
N ARG A 79 13.22 -7.31 22.65
CA ARG A 79 12.43 -7.29 23.89
C ARG A 79 11.46 -6.12 23.81
N LEU A 80 10.17 -6.41 23.82
CA LEU A 80 9.12 -5.40 23.66
C LEU A 80 8.75 -4.72 24.98
N TRP A 81 8.47 -3.43 24.95
CA TRP A 81 8.11 -2.60 26.12
C TRP A 81 6.84 -3.07 26.84
N LYS A 82 5.91 -3.77 26.16
CA LYS A 82 4.68 -4.32 26.77
C LYS A 82 4.92 -5.31 27.92
N ASN A 83 6.16 -5.80 28.05
CA ASN A 83 6.57 -6.70 29.13
C ASN A 83 7.27 -5.94 30.29
N TYR A 84 7.32 -4.61 30.25
CA TYR A 84 7.99 -3.73 31.20
C TYR A 84 7.05 -2.62 31.66
N ASN A 85 7.38 -2.00 32.79
CA ASN A 85 6.76 -0.77 33.33
C ASN A 85 5.24 -0.78 33.58
N GLY A 86 4.52 -1.82 33.18
CA GLY A 86 3.07 -1.93 33.33
C GLY A 86 2.32 -1.11 32.28
N GLU A 87 1.18 -0.55 32.69
CA GLU A 87 0.30 0.22 31.83
C GLU A 87 -0.10 1.53 32.51
N THR A 88 -0.43 2.55 31.72
CA THR A 88 -1.01 3.80 32.22
C THR A 88 -2.40 3.56 32.80
N ALA A 89 -2.97 4.57 33.47
CA ALA A 89 -4.34 4.47 34.02
C ALA A 89 -5.39 4.19 32.93
N GLN A 90 -5.09 4.55 31.68
CA GLN A 90 -5.90 4.34 30.49
C GLN A 90 -5.67 2.96 29.88
N GLY A 91 -4.66 2.21 30.31
CA GLY A 91 -4.35 0.88 29.81
C GLY A 91 -3.38 0.85 28.62
N LYS A 92 -2.60 1.93 28.39
CA LYS A 92 -1.54 1.96 27.37
C LYS A 92 -0.21 1.42 27.93
N TYR A 93 0.55 0.69 27.13
CA TYR A 93 1.90 0.22 27.49
C TYR A 93 2.88 1.39 27.60
N ILE A 94 3.69 1.41 28.65
CA ILE A 94 4.53 2.56 28.99
C ILE A 94 5.95 2.41 28.42
N VAL A 95 6.37 3.42 27.66
CA VAL A 95 7.77 3.63 27.24
C VAL A 95 8.28 4.93 27.88
N PRO A 96 8.95 4.86 29.03
CA PRO A 96 9.38 6.07 29.72
C PRO A 96 10.66 6.61 29.07
N TYR A 97 10.76 7.93 28.96
CA TYR A 97 11.93 8.62 28.42
C TYR A 97 12.35 9.82 29.27
N ALA A 98 13.64 10.13 29.24
CA ALA A 98 14.24 11.29 29.89
C ALA A 98 15.27 11.93 28.97
N ILE A 99 15.41 13.26 29.05
CA ILE A 99 16.31 14.03 28.18
C ILE A 99 17.50 14.52 28.98
N GLN A 100 18.71 14.20 28.54
CA GLN A 100 19.93 14.72 29.13
C GLN A 100 20.20 16.15 28.65
N ASN A 101 20.85 16.97 29.48
CA ASN A 101 21.30 18.33 29.12
C ASN A 101 22.35 18.39 27.99
N THR A 102 22.76 17.24 27.44
CA THR A 102 23.60 17.19 26.24
C THR A 102 22.80 17.49 24.97
N VAL A 103 21.48 17.35 25.04
CA VAL A 103 20.51 17.86 24.06
C VAL A 103 20.20 19.32 24.39
N PRO A 104 20.42 20.26 23.46
CA PRO A 104 20.05 21.67 23.64
C PRO A 104 18.55 21.86 23.95
N SER A 105 18.22 22.74 24.89
CA SER A 105 16.85 22.90 25.42
C SER A 105 15.82 23.36 24.38
N ASP A 106 16.28 24.04 23.33
CA ASP A 106 15.47 24.47 22.17
C ASP A 106 14.91 23.28 21.37
N HIS A 107 15.53 22.10 21.47
CA HIS A 107 15.05 20.88 20.82
C HIS A 107 14.09 20.04 21.68
N TRP A 108 13.95 20.32 22.97
CA TRP A 108 13.21 19.44 23.89
C TRP A 108 11.72 19.40 23.54
N GLN A 109 11.13 20.55 23.18
CA GLN A 109 9.72 20.60 22.83
C GLN A 109 9.43 19.76 21.59
N LEU A 110 10.29 19.80 20.57
CA LEU A 110 10.15 18.97 19.38
C LEU A 110 10.19 17.49 19.73
N ILE A 111 11.10 17.05 20.60
CA ILE A 111 11.15 15.64 21.06
C ILE A 111 9.83 15.26 21.76
N HIS A 112 9.28 16.13 22.60
CA HIS A 112 8.00 15.87 23.26
C HIS A 112 6.85 15.76 22.25
N ASP A 113 6.74 16.72 21.33
CA ASP A 113 5.67 16.78 20.34
C ASP A 113 5.66 15.55 19.42
N GLU A 114 6.85 15.10 18.99
CA GLU A 114 6.99 13.91 18.13
C GLU A 114 6.65 12.61 18.87
N LEU A 115 7.03 12.47 20.14
CA LEU A 115 6.68 11.29 20.93
C LEU A 115 5.20 11.26 21.32
N ASP A 116 4.56 12.44 21.40
CA ASP A 116 3.11 12.56 21.53
C ASP A 116 2.40 12.15 20.23
N ASP A 117 2.88 12.56 19.04
CA ASP A 117 2.37 12.08 17.73
C ASP A 117 2.52 10.56 17.62
N PHE A 118 3.68 10.01 17.99
CA PHE A 118 3.93 8.58 17.98
C PHE A 118 2.96 7.84 18.93
N THR A 119 2.73 8.38 20.13
CA THR A 119 1.76 7.86 21.10
C THR A 119 0.33 7.86 20.55
N LEU A 120 -0.04 8.90 19.80
CA LEU A 120 -1.35 9.01 19.16
C LEU A 120 -1.49 7.96 18.06
N ALA A 121 -0.53 7.90 17.14
CA ALA A 121 -0.54 6.99 15.99
C ALA A 121 -0.56 5.50 16.40
N MET A 122 0.19 5.14 17.44
CA MET A 122 0.30 3.76 17.93
C MET A 122 -0.89 3.29 18.78
N GLY A 123 -1.75 4.19 19.27
CA GLY A 123 -2.98 3.89 20.01
C GLY A 123 -2.80 3.28 21.41
N CYS A 124 -2.08 2.15 21.55
CA CYS A 124 -1.93 1.40 22.80
C CYS A 124 -0.54 1.53 23.47
N VAL A 125 0.37 2.31 22.90
CA VAL A 125 1.69 2.62 23.46
C VAL A 125 1.71 4.10 23.85
N GLU A 126 2.34 4.43 24.96
CA GLU A 126 2.48 5.80 25.46
C GLU A 126 3.92 6.08 25.86
N PHE A 127 4.51 7.09 25.23
CA PHE A 127 5.81 7.63 25.59
C PHE A 127 5.64 8.61 26.76
N VAL A 128 6.21 8.26 27.91
CA VAL A 128 6.01 9.01 29.16
C VAL A 128 7.30 9.75 29.53
N TYR A 129 7.25 11.08 29.57
CA TYR A 129 8.38 11.87 30.05
C TYR A 129 8.57 11.68 31.56
N ASP A 130 9.71 11.12 31.96
CA ASP A 130 10.04 10.75 33.35
C ASP A 130 11.45 11.25 33.72
N PRO A 131 11.64 12.58 33.91
CA PRO A 131 12.94 13.16 34.25
C PRO A 131 13.43 12.78 35.65
N GLU A 132 12.55 12.26 36.50
CA GLU A 132 12.87 11.80 37.87
C GLU A 132 13.22 10.31 37.93
N PHE A 133 13.19 9.61 36.80
CA PHE A 133 13.53 8.19 36.67
C PHE A 133 12.73 7.29 37.65
N SER A 134 11.42 7.49 37.69
CA SER A 134 10.48 6.70 38.50
C SER A 134 10.27 5.27 38.01
N TYR A 135 10.62 4.96 36.76
CA TYR A 135 10.58 3.59 36.19
C TYR A 135 11.93 2.87 36.25
N ASP A 136 11.89 1.53 36.38
CA ASP A 136 13.08 0.68 36.47
C ASP A 136 13.90 0.64 35.16
N VAL A 137 13.22 0.76 34.02
CA VAL A 137 13.81 0.75 32.68
C VAL A 137 13.15 1.81 31.82
N GLY A 138 13.93 2.50 30.98
CA GLY A 138 13.47 3.57 30.10
C GLY A 138 14.56 4.01 29.12
N VAL A 139 14.24 5.00 28.29
CA VAL A 139 15.15 5.58 27.29
C VAL A 139 15.72 6.90 27.81
N HIS A 140 17.04 7.00 27.94
CA HIS A 140 17.73 8.23 28.34
C HIS A 140 18.42 8.83 27.11
N ILE A 141 17.86 9.93 26.61
CA ILE A 141 18.27 10.59 25.36
C ILE A 141 19.52 11.44 25.60
N THR A 142 20.57 11.23 24.80
CA THR A 142 21.79 12.04 24.79
C THR A 142 21.91 12.85 23.49
N GLY A 143 22.55 14.01 23.55
CA GLY A 143 22.69 14.94 22.41
C GLY A 143 24.13 15.21 22.02
N GLU A 144 24.33 16.10 21.03
CA GLU A 144 25.61 16.40 20.36
C GLU A 144 26.83 16.39 21.31
N THR A 145 26.70 17.00 22.49
CA THR A 145 27.80 17.20 23.45
C THR A 145 28.15 15.99 24.33
N SER A 146 27.52 14.82 24.16
CA SER A 146 27.82 13.62 24.95
C SER A 146 29.11 12.90 24.56
N GLY A 147 29.71 13.25 23.40
CA GLY A 147 31.03 12.74 22.97
C GLY A 147 31.02 11.52 22.04
N GLY A 148 29.83 11.02 21.66
CA GLY A 148 29.65 9.96 20.65
C GLY A 148 29.45 10.49 19.22
N ASN A 149 29.44 9.60 18.23
CA ASN A 149 29.18 9.92 16.80
C ASN A 149 27.88 9.26 16.32
N GLY A 150 27.26 9.85 15.29
CA GLY A 150 26.04 9.32 14.68
C GLY A 150 24.78 9.55 15.51
N CYS A 151 23.65 9.20 14.92
CA CYS A 151 22.36 9.00 15.57
C CYS A 151 22.16 7.48 15.72
N TRP A 152 21.70 7.01 16.87
CA TRP A 152 21.49 5.57 17.08
C TRP A 152 20.59 5.25 18.27
N SER A 153 20.07 4.03 18.25
CA SER A 153 19.23 3.46 19.30
C SER A 153 19.41 1.95 19.40
N TYR A 154 19.14 1.38 20.59
CA TYR A 154 19.10 -0.08 20.74
C TYR A 154 17.81 -0.64 20.15
N VAL A 155 17.91 -1.81 19.52
CA VAL A 155 16.72 -2.51 19.00
C VAL A 155 15.95 -3.17 20.14
N GLY A 156 14.86 -2.53 20.58
CA GLY A 156 14.05 -2.94 21.73
C GLY A 156 14.68 -2.63 23.10
N VAL A 157 14.12 -3.22 24.15
CA VAL A 157 14.55 -2.98 25.54
C VAL A 157 15.93 -3.56 25.82
N CYS A 158 16.87 -2.68 26.18
CA CYS A 158 18.22 -3.02 26.63
C CYS A 158 18.50 -2.41 28.02
N SER A 159 18.01 -3.07 29.07
CA SER A 159 18.15 -2.54 30.43
C SER A 159 19.61 -2.33 30.84
N GLY A 160 19.96 -1.09 31.16
CA GLY A 160 21.29 -0.66 31.62
C GLY A 160 22.34 -0.57 30.51
N CYS A 161 21.96 -0.64 29.24
CA CYS A 161 22.89 -0.56 28.12
C CYS A 161 23.17 0.89 27.75
N THR A 162 24.43 1.29 27.77
CA THR A 162 24.80 2.71 27.64
C THR A 162 25.63 3.02 26.40
N ASN A 163 26.24 2.02 25.76
CA ASN A 163 27.20 2.22 24.66
C ASN A 163 28.27 3.28 24.98
N ASP A 164 28.84 3.19 26.19
CA ASP A 164 29.80 4.16 26.73
C ASP A 164 29.28 5.62 26.87
N GLU A 165 27.99 5.88 26.64
CA GLU A 165 27.40 7.21 26.85
C GLU A 165 27.50 7.61 28.33
N PRO A 166 27.98 8.84 28.60
CA PRO A 166 28.21 9.28 29.96
C PRO A 166 26.90 9.67 30.67
N ASN A 167 26.84 9.37 31.96
CA ASN A 167 25.75 9.77 32.87
C ASN A 167 24.36 9.22 32.49
N ILE A 168 24.30 8.04 31.88
CA ILE A 168 23.05 7.30 31.70
C ILE A 168 22.56 6.79 33.06
N GLN A 169 21.25 6.84 33.27
CA GLN A 169 20.63 6.41 34.51
C GLN A 169 20.75 4.89 34.64
N SER A 170 21.05 4.41 35.85
CA SER A 170 21.13 2.96 36.11
C SER A 170 19.81 2.26 35.75
N GLY A 171 19.90 1.20 34.94
CA GLY A 171 18.75 0.40 34.47
C GLY A 171 18.14 0.89 33.15
N TRP A 172 18.42 2.12 32.75
CA TRP A 172 17.93 2.73 31.51
C TRP A 172 18.89 2.51 30.35
N GLN A 173 18.37 2.61 29.12
CA GLN A 173 19.15 2.49 27.89
C GLN A 173 19.46 3.86 27.31
N ALA A 174 20.63 4.02 26.71
CA ALA A 174 20.95 5.22 25.95
C ALA A 174 20.26 5.23 24.57
N LEU A 175 19.92 6.42 24.09
CA LEU A 175 19.55 6.71 22.70
C LEU A 175 20.20 8.05 22.35
N ARG A 176 20.87 8.14 21.20
CA ARG A 176 21.66 9.32 20.84
C ARG A 176 20.99 10.10 19.71
N LEU A 177 20.65 11.37 19.97
CA LEU A 177 20.12 12.35 19.02
C LEU A 177 21.03 13.59 18.94
N PRO A 178 22.08 13.61 18.10
CA PRO A 178 22.83 14.82 17.81
C PRO A 178 21.95 15.89 17.16
N ASN A 179 22.33 17.18 17.22
CA ASN A 179 21.45 18.28 16.80
C ASN A 179 20.92 18.13 15.37
N TRP A 180 21.73 17.59 14.47
CA TRP A 180 21.36 17.38 13.07
C TRP A 180 20.33 16.25 12.88
N CYS A 181 20.19 15.34 13.85
CA CYS A 181 19.20 14.25 13.89
C CYS A 181 17.91 14.65 14.63
N ILE A 182 17.90 15.80 15.34
CA ILE A 182 16.71 16.28 16.05
C ILE A 182 15.79 17.04 15.09
N HIS A 183 15.16 16.27 14.21
CA HIS A 183 13.99 16.64 13.42
C HIS A 183 12.95 15.53 13.55
N SER A 184 11.71 15.76 13.14
CA SER A 184 10.59 14.83 13.30
C SER A 184 10.94 13.39 12.91
N GLY A 185 11.33 13.15 11.65
CA GLY A 185 11.68 11.82 11.17
C GLY A 185 12.89 11.18 11.85
N GLY A 186 13.87 11.97 12.32
CA GLY A 186 15.05 11.46 13.03
C GLY A 186 14.70 10.99 14.45
N ILE A 187 13.84 11.74 15.15
CA ILE A 187 13.30 11.32 16.45
C ILE A 187 12.49 10.03 16.27
N GLN A 188 11.56 10.00 15.31
CA GLN A 188 10.72 8.83 15.05
C GLN A 188 11.56 7.60 14.68
N HIS A 189 12.56 7.74 13.81
CA HIS A 189 13.48 6.67 13.40
C HIS A 189 14.15 5.99 14.59
N GLU A 190 14.79 6.76 15.47
CA GLU A 190 15.52 6.18 16.60
C GLU A 190 14.58 5.57 17.65
N PHE A 191 13.38 6.12 17.80
CA PHE A 191 12.37 5.57 18.67
C PHE A 191 11.68 4.32 18.09
N LEU A 192 11.57 4.21 16.76
CA LEU A 192 11.15 2.97 16.07
C LEU A 192 12.12 1.83 16.41
N HIS A 193 13.44 2.07 16.32
CA HIS A 193 14.43 1.11 16.80
C HIS A 193 14.23 0.78 18.29
N ALA A 194 14.04 1.79 19.15
CA ALA A 194 13.82 1.58 20.58
C ALA A 194 12.60 0.69 20.88
N ILE A 195 11.54 0.73 20.06
CA ILE A 195 10.36 -0.14 20.22
C ILE A 195 10.50 -1.50 19.52
N GLY A 196 11.56 -1.71 18.74
CA GLY A 196 11.97 -3.01 18.20
C GLY A 196 12.03 -3.11 16.68
N TYR A 197 12.00 -1.98 15.96
CA TYR A 197 12.08 -1.97 14.50
C TYR A 197 13.48 -2.27 14.02
N MET A 198 13.49 -2.97 12.91
CA MET A 198 14.64 -3.13 12.04
C MET A 198 14.46 -2.18 10.85
N HIS A 199 15.50 -2.06 10.03
CA HIS A 199 15.36 -1.29 8.82
C HIS A 199 14.47 -1.97 7.77
N GLU A 200 13.73 -1.16 7.01
CA GLU A 200 12.75 -1.61 6.02
C GLU A 200 13.41 -2.35 4.84
N GLN A 201 14.65 -2.02 4.48
CA GLN A 201 15.38 -2.71 3.40
C GLN A 201 15.77 -4.17 3.70
N ASP A 202 15.74 -4.60 4.97
CA ASP A 202 16.14 -5.97 5.36
C ASP A 202 14.93 -6.91 5.53
N ARG A 203 13.77 -6.49 5.03
CA ARG A 203 12.59 -7.35 4.91
C ARG A 203 12.86 -8.55 4.01
N PRO A 204 12.25 -9.73 4.25
CA PRO A 204 12.44 -10.90 3.38
C PRO A 204 12.02 -10.71 1.92
N ASP A 205 11.09 -9.79 1.64
CA ASP A 205 10.58 -9.47 0.31
C ASP A 205 11.30 -8.27 -0.34
N TYR A 206 12.38 -7.73 0.25
CA TYR A 206 13.07 -6.55 -0.30
C TYR A 206 13.50 -6.71 -1.77
N LEU A 207 13.85 -7.93 -2.17
CA LEU A 207 14.24 -8.24 -3.56
C LEU A 207 13.10 -8.04 -4.55
N ASP A 208 11.84 -7.88 -4.14
CA ASP A 208 10.76 -7.53 -5.06
C ASP A 208 10.77 -6.03 -5.39
N TRP A 209 11.40 -5.21 -4.55
CA TRP A 209 11.27 -3.75 -4.56
C TRP A 209 12.58 -3.01 -4.88
N ILE A 210 13.70 -3.45 -4.32
CA ILE A 210 15.01 -2.79 -4.45
C ILE A 210 16.06 -3.69 -5.09
N GLU A 211 17.09 -3.08 -5.68
CA GLU A 211 18.24 -3.80 -6.23
C GLU A 211 19.03 -4.47 -5.10
N ASP A 212 19.47 -5.71 -5.36
CA ASP A 212 20.22 -6.51 -4.40
C ASP A 212 21.60 -5.90 -4.13
N ARG A 213 22.10 -6.05 -2.90
CA ARG A 213 23.47 -5.74 -2.57
C ARG A 213 24.37 -6.90 -2.96
N ALA A 214 25.55 -6.59 -3.51
CA ALA A 214 26.53 -7.61 -3.84
C ALA A 214 27.00 -8.44 -2.63
N ASP A 215 26.81 -7.93 -1.42
CA ASP A 215 27.18 -8.54 -0.15
C ASP A 215 25.99 -8.85 0.78
N ALA A 216 24.75 -8.88 0.28
CA ALA A 216 23.59 -9.21 1.11
C ALA A 216 23.71 -10.59 1.78
N GLY A 217 23.35 -10.67 3.05
CA GLY A 217 23.22 -11.94 3.76
C GLY A 217 21.95 -12.71 3.37
N SER A 218 21.90 -14.00 3.72
CA SER A 218 20.70 -14.81 3.49
C SER A 218 19.63 -14.54 4.56
N ILE A 219 18.39 -14.30 4.11
CA ILE A 219 17.23 -14.09 4.98
C ILE A 219 16.46 -15.40 5.13
N ASP A 220 16.16 -15.77 6.38
CA ASP A 220 15.22 -16.81 6.78
C ASP A 220 13.89 -16.14 7.13
N PRO A 221 12.87 -16.23 6.24
CA PRO A 221 11.58 -15.55 6.45
C PRO A 221 10.86 -15.99 7.73
N SER A 222 11.21 -17.13 8.33
CA SER A 222 10.60 -17.58 9.59
C SER A 222 11.00 -16.75 10.81
N TYR A 223 12.04 -15.93 10.70
CA TYR A 223 12.49 -15.01 11.74
C TYR A 223 11.89 -13.62 11.60
N TRP A 224 11.19 -13.35 10.50
CA TRP A 224 10.48 -12.11 10.26
C TRP A 224 9.03 -12.21 10.77
N ILE A 225 8.53 -11.16 11.44
CA ILE A 225 7.08 -11.04 11.70
C ILE A 225 6.50 -10.31 10.51
N ASP A 226 5.81 -11.06 9.66
CA ASP A 226 4.99 -10.48 8.63
C ASP A 226 3.76 -9.83 9.27
N THR A 227 3.77 -8.50 9.30
CA THR A 227 2.67 -7.65 9.78
C THR A 227 1.61 -7.43 8.68
N GLY A 228 1.81 -7.97 7.48
CA GLY A 228 0.87 -7.88 6.36
C GLY A 228 0.96 -6.58 5.56
N HIS A 229 1.95 -5.74 5.82
CA HIS A 229 2.11 -4.44 5.16
C HIS A 229 3.09 -4.51 3.97
N PRO A 230 2.80 -3.85 2.84
CA PRO A 230 3.70 -3.75 1.70
C PRO A 230 4.96 -2.92 2.01
N PHE A 231 6.06 -3.20 1.32
CA PHE A 231 7.34 -2.50 1.45
C PHE A 231 7.15 -0.99 1.31
N GLU A 232 7.59 -0.21 2.30
CA GLU A 232 7.37 1.24 2.39
C GLU A 232 8.69 2.03 2.20
N PRO A 233 9.01 2.51 0.99
CA PRO A 233 10.26 3.22 0.77
C PRO A 233 10.34 4.58 1.48
N ALA A 234 9.21 5.16 1.88
CA ALA A 234 9.16 6.38 2.69
C ALA A 234 9.19 6.09 4.20
N SER A 235 9.32 4.82 4.61
CA SER A 235 9.37 4.43 6.03
C SER A 235 10.50 5.21 6.71
N ASN A 236 10.26 5.63 7.94
CA ASN A 236 11.32 6.28 8.70
C ASN A 236 12.51 5.34 8.92
N THR A 237 12.31 4.02 8.91
CA THR A 237 13.41 3.04 9.00
C THR A 237 13.90 2.53 7.65
N MET A 238 13.51 3.15 6.52
CA MET A 238 14.13 2.88 5.23
C MET A 238 15.51 3.54 5.14
N TYR A 239 16.57 2.74 5.06
CA TYR A 239 17.92 3.26 4.90
C TYR A 239 18.18 3.77 3.47
N SER A 240 18.93 4.86 3.36
CA SER A 240 19.24 5.48 2.07
C SER A 240 20.32 4.72 1.26
N GLY A 241 20.39 4.95 -0.04
CA GLY A 241 21.47 4.41 -0.90
C GLY A 241 21.10 3.15 -1.68
N PHE A 242 19.91 2.59 -1.46
CA PHE A 242 19.35 1.54 -2.31
C PHE A 242 18.70 2.10 -3.57
N ALA A 243 18.71 1.35 -4.66
CA ALA A 243 18.00 1.70 -5.89
C ALA A 243 16.70 0.92 -5.96
N LEU A 244 15.57 1.59 -6.20
CA LEU A 244 14.32 0.89 -6.48
C LEU A 244 14.42 0.20 -7.85
N LYS A 245 13.88 -1.01 -7.98
CA LYS A 245 13.87 -1.75 -9.26
C LYS A 245 13.09 -1.06 -10.36
N ASN A 246 12.12 -0.22 -10.01
CA ASN A 246 11.36 0.58 -10.96
C ASN A 246 12.14 1.83 -11.46
N GLY A 247 13.33 2.09 -10.91
CA GLY A 247 14.19 3.22 -11.27
C GLY A 247 13.72 4.59 -10.76
N ARG A 248 12.67 4.65 -9.95
CA ARG A 248 12.24 5.87 -9.26
C ARG A 248 13.10 6.11 -8.01
N SER A 249 13.13 7.36 -7.56
CA SER A 249 13.80 7.75 -6.32
C SER A 249 12.81 7.67 -5.15
N TYR A 250 13.35 7.56 -3.93
CA TYR A 250 12.59 7.66 -2.69
C TYR A 250 13.34 8.53 -1.70
N SER A 251 12.64 8.94 -0.65
CA SER A 251 13.22 9.57 0.52
C SER A 251 12.37 9.16 1.73
N PRO A 252 13.01 8.93 2.90
CA PRO A 252 12.26 8.73 4.14
C PRO A 252 11.33 9.92 4.40
N HIS A 253 10.12 9.64 4.88
CA HIS A 253 9.14 10.66 5.15
C HIS A 253 9.57 11.55 6.32
N PRO A 254 9.30 12.87 6.31
CA PRO A 254 9.65 13.76 7.41
C PRO A 254 8.93 13.45 8.72
N LEU A 255 7.75 12.82 8.69
CA LEU A 255 6.95 12.40 9.84
C LEU A 255 6.81 10.88 9.93
N LEU A 256 6.34 10.38 11.07
CA LEU A 256 5.96 8.96 11.23
C LEU A 256 4.94 8.54 10.17
N THR A 257 5.30 7.59 9.31
CA THR A 257 4.35 7.10 8.31
C THR A 257 3.22 6.29 8.95
N THR A 258 2.03 6.30 8.33
CA THR A 258 0.91 5.46 8.80
C THR A 258 1.28 3.98 8.73
N THR A 259 2.01 3.54 7.70
CA THR A 259 2.51 2.15 7.59
C THR A 259 3.40 1.80 8.78
N ASP A 260 4.35 2.67 9.16
CA ASP A 260 5.19 2.45 10.34
C ASP A 260 4.34 2.30 11.60
N ALA A 261 3.37 3.19 11.84
CA ALA A 261 2.50 3.07 13.01
C ALA A 261 1.65 1.78 13.02
N GLU A 262 1.15 1.32 11.86
CA GLU A 262 0.38 0.07 11.77
C GLU A 262 1.22 -1.16 12.11
N GLN A 263 2.45 -1.25 11.61
CA GLN A 263 3.35 -2.37 11.93
C GLN A 263 3.59 -2.47 13.45
N GLY A 264 3.70 -1.33 14.11
CA GLY A 264 4.01 -1.23 15.53
C GLY A 264 2.78 -1.54 16.37
N TYR A 265 1.62 -1.12 15.86
CA TYR A 265 0.33 -1.53 16.38
C TYR A 265 0.14 -3.04 16.35
N GLU A 266 0.47 -3.73 15.25
CA GLU A 266 0.39 -5.20 15.20
C GLU A 266 1.38 -5.85 16.19
N LEU A 267 2.57 -5.27 16.36
CA LEU A 267 3.59 -5.77 17.29
C LEU A 267 3.17 -5.63 18.77
N TYR A 268 2.50 -4.53 19.13
CA TYR A 268 2.17 -4.20 20.52
C TYR A 268 0.71 -4.48 20.90
N CYS A 269 -0.24 -4.18 20.00
CA CYS A 269 -1.62 -3.90 20.33
C CYS A 269 -2.63 -5.00 19.95
N ASP A 270 -2.21 -6.14 19.40
CA ASP A 270 -3.11 -7.25 19.03
C ASP A 270 -4.12 -7.61 20.14
N ALA A 271 -3.64 -7.77 21.38
CA ALA A 271 -4.50 -8.08 22.54
C ALA A 271 -5.36 -6.90 23.07
N LYS A 272 -5.14 -5.69 22.56
CA LYS A 272 -5.81 -4.44 23.00
C LYS A 272 -6.67 -3.79 21.92
N ARG A 273 -6.80 -4.42 20.74
CA ARG A 273 -7.42 -3.85 19.53
C ARG A 273 -8.80 -3.25 19.74
N ASP A 274 -9.64 -3.91 20.54
CA ASP A 274 -11.00 -3.46 20.86
C ASP A 274 -11.06 -2.26 21.82
N THR A 275 -10.02 -2.07 22.63
CA THR A 275 -9.98 -1.05 23.69
C THR A 275 -9.15 0.17 23.31
N HIS A 276 -8.20 -0.01 22.40
CA HIS A 276 -7.27 1.01 21.93
C HIS A 276 -7.18 0.92 20.40
N PRO A 277 -8.24 1.24 19.66
CA PRO A 277 -8.17 1.29 18.21
C PRO A 277 -7.16 2.37 17.78
N MET A 278 -6.56 2.19 16.61
CA MET A 278 -5.79 3.26 15.98
C MET A 278 -6.69 4.45 15.63
N GLU A 279 -6.08 5.61 15.43
CA GLU A 279 -6.78 6.79 14.90
C GLU A 279 -7.48 6.49 13.56
N PRO A 280 -8.56 7.21 13.24
CA PRO A 280 -9.24 7.07 11.96
C PRO A 280 -8.28 7.24 10.78
N LYS A 281 -8.41 6.34 9.80
CA LYS A 281 -7.60 6.32 8.59
C LYS A 281 -8.46 6.46 7.35
N SER A 282 -7.86 7.02 6.32
CA SER A 282 -8.35 7.09 4.96
C SER A 282 -7.36 6.40 4.03
N MET A 283 -7.72 6.16 2.78
CA MET A 283 -6.77 5.66 1.78
C MET A 283 -6.32 6.82 0.89
N CYS A 284 -5.04 6.88 0.55
CA CYS A 284 -4.56 7.74 -0.52
C CYS A 284 -5.26 7.40 -1.83
N LEU A 285 -5.43 8.41 -2.69
CA LEU A 285 -6.09 8.28 -3.97
C LEU A 285 -5.17 7.68 -5.02
N HIS A 286 -3.86 7.92 -4.94
CA HIS A 286 -2.87 7.31 -5.84
C HIS A 286 -1.90 6.39 -5.09
N GLY A 287 -1.33 5.43 -5.84
CA GLY A 287 -0.24 4.61 -5.33
C GLY A 287 1.01 5.45 -5.16
N ASP A 288 1.83 5.12 -4.17
CA ASP A 288 3.10 5.76 -3.86
C ASP A 288 4.16 5.54 -4.97
N ILE A 289 5.41 5.86 -4.67
CA ILE A 289 6.55 5.66 -5.56
C ILE A 289 6.81 4.20 -5.95
N VAL A 290 6.27 3.21 -5.23
CA VAL A 290 6.27 1.78 -5.61
C VAL A 290 4.88 1.29 -6.05
N ASP A 291 4.00 2.24 -6.39
CA ASP A 291 2.63 2.03 -6.87
C ASP A 291 1.71 1.33 -5.85
N VAL A 292 2.03 1.44 -4.56
CA VAL A 292 1.23 0.91 -3.45
C VAL A 292 0.33 2.01 -2.86
N ILE A 293 -0.96 1.72 -2.73
CA ILE A 293 -1.92 2.68 -2.16
C ILE A 293 -1.83 2.60 -0.64
N ARG A 294 -1.48 3.72 -0.01
CA ARG A 294 -1.23 3.77 1.44
C ARG A 294 -2.47 4.20 2.21
N PRO A 295 -2.71 3.62 3.41
CA PRO A 295 -3.55 4.30 4.38
C PRO A 295 -2.83 5.56 4.88
N VAL A 296 -3.61 6.57 5.23
CA VAL A 296 -3.15 7.83 5.82
C VAL A 296 -4.04 8.15 7.02
N PHE A 297 -3.45 8.58 8.13
CA PHE A 297 -4.22 9.01 9.30
C PHE A 297 -4.94 10.32 9.02
N GLN A 298 -6.22 10.38 9.38
CA GLN A 298 -7.02 11.59 9.17
C GLN A 298 -6.50 12.78 9.99
N HIS A 299 -5.87 12.56 11.15
CA HIS A 299 -5.30 13.66 11.94
C HIS A 299 -4.12 14.36 11.27
N LYS A 300 -3.53 13.76 10.22
CA LYS A 300 -2.45 14.35 9.44
C LYS A 300 -2.93 15.12 8.20
N PHE A 301 -4.23 15.10 7.92
CA PHE A 301 -4.78 15.93 6.85
C PHE A 301 -4.57 17.42 7.13
N CYS A 302 -4.14 18.14 6.09
CA CYS A 302 -3.89 19.57 6.13
C CYS A 302 -2.85 19.98 7.19
N ASP A 303 -1.90 19.08 7.52
CA ASP A 303 -0.83 19.36 8.47
C ASP A 303 0.39 20.04 7.80
N GLY A 304 0.35 20.14 6.46
CA GLY A 304 1.37 20.77 5.64
C GLY A 304 2.49 19.82 5.21
N PHE A 305 2.41 18.53 5.55
CA PHE A 305 3.24 17.47 4.99
C PHE A 305 2.44 16.68 3.95
N ARG A 306 3.12 15.91 3.12
CA ARG A 306 2.47 15.11 2.06
C ARG A 306 2.56 13.64 2.44
N ASP A 307 1.61 13.16 3.22
CA ASP A 307 1.53 11.74 3.56
C ASP A 307 1.06 10.90 2.37
N CYS A 308 0.30 11.49 1.45
CA CYS A 308 -0.09 10.86 0.20
C CYS A 308 0.76 11.35 -0.98
N LEU A 309 0.94 10.47 -1.98
CA LEU A 309 1.63 10.86 -3.21
C LEU A 309 0.91 12.03 -3.88
N ASN A 310 1.65 13.03 -4.33
CA ASN A 310 1.13 14.29 -4.91
C ASN A 310 0.44 15.25 -3.91
N GLY A 311 0.37 14.92 -2.62
CA GLY A 311 -0.23 15.79 -1.59
C GLY A 311 -1.76 15.83 -1.61
N GLU A 312 -2.40 14.70 -1.88
CA GLU A 312 -3.88 14.55 -1.94
C GLU A 312 -4.59 14.85 -0.61
N ASP A 313 -3.83 14.69 0.47
CA ASP A 313 -4.14 15.04 1.85
C ASP A 313 -4.12 16.55 2.12
N GLU A 314 -3.51 17.33 1.21
CA GLU A 314 -3.27 18.78 1.35
C GLU A 314 -3.97 19.61 0.27
N ASP A 315 -4.42 19.00 -0.84
CA ASP A 315 -4.80 19.72 -2.07
C ASP A 315 -6.32 19.88 -2.27
N GLY A 316 -7.13 19.45 -1.31
CA GLY A 316 -8.59 19.49 -1.42
C GLY A 316 -9.25 18.19 -1.86
N GLN A 317 -8.48 17.13 -2.16
CA GLN A 317 -9.05 15.85 -2.60
C GLN A 317 -9.46 14.93 -1.44
N LEU A 318 -8.64 14.78 -0.40
CA LEU A 318 -8.99 14.03 0.80
C LEU A 318 -9.60 14.92 1.89
N ALA A 319 -9.12 16.15 2.01
CA ALA A 319 -9.62 17.09 3.00
C ALA A 319 -9.73 18.50 2.42
N ASN A 320 -10.81 19.20 2.78
CA ASN A 320 -10.94 20.61 2.48
C ASN A 320 -10.12 21.42 3.48
N CYS A 321 -8.88 21.74 3.10
CA CYS A 321 -7.95 22.49 3.94
C CYS A 321 -8.32 23.96 4.03
N VAL A 322 -8.07 24.55 5.19
CA VAL A 322 -8.10 26.01 5.32
C VAL A 322 -6.91 26.54 4.54
N GLY A 323 -7.21 27.36 3.53
CA GLY A 323 -6.18 27.92 2.65
C GLY A 323 -5.06 28.60 3.45
N PRO A 324 -3.80 28.51 2.97
CA PRO A 324 -2.65 29.07 3.65
C PRO A 324 -2.78 30.58 3.80
N ASP A 325 -2.14 31.14 4.83
CA ASP A 325 -1.95 32.58 4.89
C ASP A 325 -1.10 33.01 3.68
N LEU A 326 -1.55 34.05 2.98
CA LEU A 326 -0.88 34.56 1.77
C LEU A 326 -0.20 35.90 2.02
N THR A 327 0.94 36.10 1.37
CA THR A 327 1.64 37.39 1.30
C THR A 327 0.86 38.38 0.42
N GLU A 328 1.31 39.64 0.39
CA GLU A 328 0.73 40.66 -0.51
C GLU A 328 0.88 40.29 -2.01
N LEU A 329 1.86 39.45 -2.34
CA LEU A 329 2.06 38.92 -3.70
C LEU A 329 1.18 37.71 -4.00
N GLY A 330 0.42 37.22 -3.02
CA GLY A 330 -0.42 36.03 -3.14
C GLY A 330 0.34 34.71 -2.98
N CYS A 331 1.56 34.75 -2.44
CA CYS A 331 2.38 33.56 -2.21
C CYS A 331 2.17 33.03 -0.79
N CYS A 332 2.55 31.79 -0.52
CA CYS A 332 2.54 31.23 0.84
C CYS A 332 3.31 32.13 1.81
N ALA A 333 2.69 32.54 2.91
CA ALA A 333 3.31 33.36 3.94
C ALA A 333 4.27 32.56 4.83
N VAL A 334 4.00 31.26 5.00
CA VAL A 334 4.85 30.34 5.75
C VAL A 334 5.06 29.09 4.92
N LEU A 335 6.32 28.70 4.79
CA LEU A 335 6.75 27.47 4.13
C LEU A 335 7.36 26.52 5.17
N ILE A 336 7.14 25.23 5.00
CA ILE A 336 7.82 24.18 5.77
C ILE A 336 8.85 23.53 4.86
N MET A 337 10.06 23.31 5.37
CA MET A 337 11.12 22.59 4.65
C MET A 337 11.23 21.16 5.19
N GLY A 338 11.08 20.17 4.31
CA GLY A 338 11.29 18.76 4.66
C GLY A 338 12.76 18.49 5.02
N PHE A 339 13.70 19.00 4.22
CA PHE A 339 15.13 18.87 4.53
C PHE A 339 15.54 19.83 5.66
N GLY A 340 15.92 19.25 6.81
CA GLY A 340 16.41 20.00 7.96
C GLY A 340 15.32 20.68 8.81
N GLY A 341 14.03 20.44 8.51
CA GLY A 341 12.90 20.78 9.38
C GLY A 341 12.62 22.26 9.59
N ALA A 342 13.15 23.16 8.75
CA ALA A 342 13.00 24.60 8.99
C ALA A 342 11.60 25.11 8.66
N THR A 343 11.12 26.06 9.47
CA THR A 343 9.95 26.88 9.14
C THR A 343 10.41 28.20 8.54
N CYS A 344 10.06 28.46 7.29
CA CYS A 344 10.45 29.66 6.55
C CYS A 344 9.29 30.65 6.46
N THR A 345 9.38 31.76 7.18
CA THR A 345 8.35 32.80 7.21
C THR A 345 8.71 33.93 6.24
N ALA A 346 7.75 34.36 5.43
CA ALA A 346 7.92 35.46 4.50
C ALA A 346 8.22 36.76 5.26
N ASP A 347 9.34 37.40 4.91
CA ASP A 347 9.78 38.69 5.45
C ASP A 347 10.33 39.57 4.33
N GLY A 348 9.42 40.36 3.75
CA GLY A 348 9.74 41.34 2.71
C GLY A 348 10.00 40.74 1.34
N VAL A 349 10.53 41.57 0.43
CA VAL A 349 10.64 41.26 -1.00
C VAL A 349 12.08 41.50 -1.48
N VAL A 350 12.63 40.53 -2.22
CA VAL A 350 13.94 40.63 -2.88
C VAL A 350 13.76 40.33 -4.37
N ASN A 351 14.29 41.20 -5.23
CA ASN A 351 14.17 41.08 -6.70
C ASN A 351 12.72 40.93 -7.21
N GLY A 352 11.76 41.55 -6.52
CA GLY A 352 10.34 41.49 -6.88
C GLY A 352 9.64 40.17 -6.53
N LYS A 353 10.25 39.33 -5.70
CA LYS A 353 9.69 38.08 -5.17
C LYS A 353 9.75 38.09 -3.64
N ASP A 354 8.90 37.33 -2.97
CA ASP A 354 8.96 37.18 -1.52
C ASP A 354 10.31 36.61 -1.07
N ARG A 355 10.81 37.09 0.06
CA ARG A 355 11.97 36.55 0.77
C ARG A 355 11.46 35.84 2.02
N TYR A 356 12.09 34.73 2.38
CA TYR A 356 11.75 33.98 3.58
C TYR A 356 12.94 33.85 4.52
N PHE A 357 12.69 34.00 5.82
CA PHE A 357 13.63 33.66 6.88
C PHE A 357 13.27 32.31 7.48
N CYS A 358 14.26 31.44 7.55
CA CYS A 358 14.10 30.06 7.97
C CYS A 358 14.66 29.86 9.37
N GLU A 359 13.82 29.40 10.29
CA GLU A 359 14.17 29.10 11.68
C GLU A 359 14.23 27.58 11.88
N ASN A 360 15.04 27.13 12.86
CA ASN A 360 15.17 25.72 13.26
C ASN A 360 15.67 24.76 12.18
N GLY A 361 16.31 25.26 11.12
CA GLY A 361 16.94 24.44 10.10
C GLY A 361 18.34 24.90 9.71
N TRP A 362 18.85 24.29 8.64
CA TRP A 362 20.27 24.39 8.29
C TRP A 362 20.63 25.70 7.59
N GLY A 363 19.66 26.33 6.92
CA GLY A 363 19.82 27.62 6.27
C GLY A 363 18.97 28.72 6.90
N ALA A 364 19.41 29.96 6.72
CA ALA A 364 18.79 31.13 7.33
C ALA A 364 17.85 31.89 6.37
N GLU A 365 17.99 31.72 5.05
CA GLU A 365 17.25 32.54 4.09
C GLU A 365 16.95 31.82 2.77
N LEU A 366 15.73 31.99 2.27
CA LEU A 366 15.30 31.58 0.94
C LEU A 366 14.85 32.81 0.14
N ARG A 367 15.41 33.01 -1.05
CA ARG A 367 15.16 34.22 -1.87
C ARG A 367 15.35 33.99 -3.36
N TRP A 368 14.79 34.85 -4.21
CA TRP A 368 15.04 34.80 -5.66
C TRP A 368 16.30 35.54 -6.10
N THR A 369 17.06 34.94 -7.02
CA THR A 369 18.24 35.52 -7.67
C THR A 369 18.18 35.36 -9.19
N THR A 370 18.72 36.33 -9.93
CA THR A 370 18.66 36.32 -11.39
C THR A 370 19.49 35.21 -12.04
N ASN A 371 20.56 34.75 -11.38
CA ASN A 371 21.46 33.76 -11.96
C ASN A 371 20.99 32.32 -11.68
N TYR A 372 20.40 32.09 -10.49
CA TYR A 372 20.12 30.75 -9.97
C TYR A 372 18.64 30.51 -9.66
N GLY A 373 17.78 31.51 -9.86
CA GLY A 373 16.38 31.46 -9.43
C GLY A 373 16.24 31.49 -7.91
N TRP A 374 15.26 30.76 -7.38
CA TRP A 374 15.09 30.53 -5.93
C TRP A 374 16.38 29.93 -5.36
N PHE A 375 16.81 30.46 -4.22
CA PHE A 375 18.16 30.30 -3.70
C PHE A 375 18.10 30.18 -2.17
N HIS A 376 18.50 29.04 -1.64
CA HIS A 376 18.51 28.72 -0.21
C HIS A 376 19.93 28.86 0.36
N SER A 377 20.11 29.79 1.28
CA SER A 377 21.41 30.27 1.77
C SER A 377 21.63 29.94 3.25
N PRO A 378 22.86 29.55 3.64
CA PRO A 378 23.22 29.38 5.06
C PRO A 378 23.13 30.69 5.83
N ASP A 379 23.51 31.80 5.19
CA ASP A 379 23.54 33.13 5.80
C ASP A 379 22.59 34.08 5.08
N VAL A 380 21.97 34.98 5.82
CA VAL A 380 21.17 36.07 5.25
C VAL A 380 22.03 36.96 4.35
N GLY A 381 21.66 37.07 3.08
CA GLY A 381 22.39 37.81 2.04
C GLY A 381 23.69 37.14 1.57
N GLY A 382 24.00 35.92 2.03
CA GLY A 382 25.21 35.18 1.67
C GLY A 382 25.21 34.69 0.22
N SER A 383 26.38 34.49 -0.37
CA SER A 383 26.52 33.96 -1.75
C SER A 383 26.67 32.45 -1.83
N SER A 384 26.84 31.79 -0.69
CA SER A 384 26.84 30.32 -0.58
C SER A 384 25.42 29.81 -0.62
N TYR A 385 25.21 28.56 -1.05
CA TYR A 385 23.89 27.94 -1.05
C TYR A 385 23.97 26.49 -0.58
N TYR A 386 22.85 26.04 0.00
CA TYR A 386 22.54 24.63 0.14
C TYR A 386 21.83 24.12 -1.12
N GLY A 387 20.88 24.89 -1.65
CA GLY A 387 20.17 24.55 -2.87
C GLY A 387 19.78 25.78 -3.67
N HIS A 388 19.68 25.64 -4.98
CA HIS A 388 19.05 26.64 -5.84
C HIS A 388 18.28 26.00 -6.99
N SER A 389 17.28 26.72 -7.48
CA SER A 389 16.43 26.28 -8.59
C SER A 389 17.07 26.64 -9.94
N ASN A 390 16.25 26.81 -10.97
CA ASN A 390 16.65 27.32 -12.26
C ASN A 390 16.16 28.77 -12.43
N SER A 391 17.04 29.67 -12.89
CA SER A 391 16.65 31.07 -13.17
C SER A 391 15.59 31.24 -14.26
N ALA A 392 15.31 30.19 -15.05
CA ALA A 392 14.19 30.17 -15.99
C ALA A 392 12.81 30.01 -15.32
N HIS A 393 12.76 29.67 -14.03
CA HIS A 393 11.52 29.47 -13.28
C HIS A 393 11.09 30.77 -12.57
N ASP A 394 10.92 31.86 -13.33
CA ASP A 394 10.77 33.22 -12.80
C ASP A 394 9.36 33.56 -12.27
N GLY A 395 8.68 32.56 -11.71
CA GLY A 395 7.32 32.62 -11.18
C GLY A 395 7.19 33.66 -10.07
N THR A 396 6.02 34.26 -9.93
CA THR A 396 5.75 35.26 -8.87
C THR A 396 6.00 34.67 -7.50
N CYS A 397 5.58 33.42 -7.31
CA CYS A 397 5.72 32.69 -6.07
C CYS A 397 6.68 31.50 -6.22
N ILE A 398 7.27 31.11 -5.11
CA ILE A 398 7.94 29.82 -5.02
C ILE A 398 6.87 28.73 -5.07
N GLY A 399 7.02 27.77 -5.98
CA GLY A 399 6.02 26.74 -6.26
C GLY A 399 5.33 26.88 -7.61
N ASP A 400 5.40 28.05 -8.26
CA ASP A 400 4.77 28.30 -9.56
C ASP A 400 5.24 27.32 -10.66
N PHE A 401 6.43 26.76 -10.51
CA PHE A 401 6.99 25.75 -11.42
C PHE A 401 7.25 24.42 -10.71
N GLY A 402 6.52 24.15 -9.63
CA GLY A 402 6.59 22.92 -8.86
C GLY A 402 7.69 22.90 -7.81
N GLU A 403 8.32 24.03 -7.46
CA GLU A 403 9.36 24.09 -6.40
C GLU A 403 8.88 23.62 -5.02
N LEU A 404 7.56 23.61 -4.80
CA LEU A 404 6.95 23.04 -3.60
C LEU A 404 6.77 21.51 -3.70
N SER A 405 7.38 20.85 -4.68
CA SER A 405 7.26 19.41 -4.89
C SER A 405 8.54 18.70 -4.47
N PHE A 406 8.40 17.57 -3.78
CA PHE A 406 9.54 16.72 -3.40
C PHE A 406 10.32 16.21 -4.63
N ASP A 407 9.63 15.97 -5.75
CA ASP A 407 10.23 15.59 -7.04
C ASP A 407 10.90 16.76 -7.79
N TYR A 408 10.84 17.98 -7.26
CA TYR A 408 11.45 19.12 -7.93
C TYR A 408 12.96 19.07 -7.75
N ALA A 409 13.67 18.96 -8.87
CA ALA A 409 15.12 18.89 -8.88
C ALA A 409 15.75 20.25 -8.55
N TRP A 410 16.18 20.41 -7.30
CA TRP A 410 17.07 21.50 -6.88
C TRP A 410 18.51 21.19 -7.27
N VAL A 411 19.27 22.22 -7.61
CA VAL A 411 20.73 22.09 -7.74
C VAL A 411 21.35 22.24 -6.35
N GLY A 412 21.96 21.18 -5.86
CA GLY A 412 22.52 21.11 -4.51
C GLY A 412 21.82 20.03 -3.70
N TYR A 413 21.34 20.38 -2.52
CA TYR A 413 20.43 19.51 -1.74
C TYR A 413 19.02 19.58 -2.30
N ASP A 414 18.34 18.43 -2.32
CA ASP A 414 16.90 18.38 -2.61
C ASP A 414 16.15 19.10 -1.48
N LEU A 415 15.44 20.16 -1.85
CA LEU A 415 14.64 20.94 -0.93
C LEU A 415 13.18 20.61 -1.17
N GLU A 416 12.64 19.75 -0.33
CA GLU A 416 11.21 19.60 -0.20
C GLU A 416 10.66 20.82 0.53
N LEU A 417 9.78 21.58 -0.14
CA LEU A 417 9.13 22.75 0.41
C LEU A 417 7.63 22.56 0.34
N THR A 418 6.91 22.87 1.40
CA THR A 418 5.45 22.84 1.41
C THR A 418 4.88 24.15 1.94
N CYS A 419 3.65 24.45 1.55
CA CYS A 419 2.94 25.62 2.01
C CYS A 419 2.22 25.28 3.31
N LYS A 420 2.45 26.03 4.39
CA LYS A 420 1.77 25.77 5.66
C LYS A 420 0.28 26.08 5.54
N ALA A 421 -0.58 25.12 5.82
CA ALA A 421 -2.03 25.32 5.87
C ALA A 421 -2.42 26.40 6.90
N GLY A 422 -3.54 27.08 6.65
CA GLY A 422 -4.05 28.12 7.55
C GLY A 422 -4.59 27.53 8.86
N ASN A 423 -4.60 28.34 9.92
CA ASN A 423 -5.16 27.90 11.20
C ASN A 423 -6.68 27.71 11.12
N GLY A 424 -7.14 26.46 11.20
CA GLY A 424 -8.57 26.11 11.31
C GLY A 424 -8.79 24.61 11.30
N THR A 425 -10.06 24.18 11.30
CA THR A 425 -10.43 22.77 11.28
C THR A 425 -10.74 22.37 9.83
N TRP A 426 -10.02 21.39 9.30
CA TRP A 426 -10.33 20.79 8.00
C TRP A 426 -11.60 19.93 8.09
N THR A 427 -12.22 19.67 6.94
CA THR A 427 -13.34 18.71 6.84
C THR A 427 -13.02 17.62 5.83
N PRO A 428 -13.27 16.34 6.15
CA PRO A 428 -13.00 15.24 5.21
C PRO A 428 -13.88 15.41 3.97
N MET A 429 -13.28 15.25 2.81
CA MET A 429 -14.02 15.14 1.55
C MET A 429 -14.71 13.77 1.45
N PRO A 430 -15.72 13.59 0.58
CA PRO A 430 -16.35 12.30 0.35
C PRO A 430 -15.33 11.17 0.08
N CYS A 431 -14.26 11.49 -0.67
CA CYS A 431 -13.19 10.55 -0.92
C CYS A 431 -12.32 10.15 0.27
N ALA A 432 -12.33 10.88 1.41
CA ALA A 432 -11.62 10.42 2.61
C ALA A 432 -12.23 9.13 3.18
N ASN A 433 -13.52 8.89 2.99
CA ASN A 433 -14.25 7.76 3.57
C ASN A 433 -14.92 6.90 2.49
N HIS A 434 -14.26 6.78 1.34
CA HIS A 434 -14.77 6.02 0.19
C HIS A 434 -14.71 4.50 0.39
N ASP A 435 -15.52 3.76 -0.37
CA ASP A 435 -15.56 2.29 -0.36
C ASP A 435 -15.08 1.66 -1.68
N CYS A 436 -14.27 2.41 -2.45
CA CYS A 436 -13.73 1.91 -3.72
C CYS A 436 -12.79 0.73 -3.49
N ALA A 437 -12.88 -0.29 -4.36
CA ALA A 437 -11.91 -1.38 -4.39
C ALA A 437 -10.52 -0.87 -4.83
N GLU A 438 -9.45 -1.55 -4.45
CA GLU A 438 -8.05 -1.15 -4.69
C GLU A 438 -7.73 -0.84 -6.16
N GLU A 439 -8.42 -1.48 -7.12
CA GLU A 439 -8.19 -1.23 -8.54
C GLU A 439 -8.77 0.12 -9.03
N TYR A 440 -9.54 0.79 -8.18
CA TYR A 440 -10.18 2.08 -8.43
C TYR A 440 -9.58 3.15 -7.51
N TYR A 441 -9.48 4.39 -7.98
CA TYR A 441 -9.28 5.55 -7.15
C TYR A 441 -10.59 6.31 -6.99
N CYS A 442 -10.71 7.06 -5.90
CA CYS A 442 -11.88 7.89 -5.66
C CYS A 442 -11.71 9.27 -6.31
N GLU A 443 -12.74 9.75 -6.99
CA GLU A 443 -12.82 11.10 -7.53
C GLU A 443 -14.04 11.82 -6.92
N ASN A 444 -13.83 12.99 -6.30
CA ASN A 444 -14.92 13.78 -5.74
C ASN A 444 -15.76 14.41 -6.86
N SER A 445 -17.07 14.58 -6.63
CA SER A 445 -17.92 15.35 -7.54
C SER A 445 -17.55 16.83 -7.55
N ASP A 446 -17.85 17.53 -8.66
CA ASP A 446 -17.59 18.98 -8.82
C ASP A 446 -18.18 19.85 -7.70
N ASP A 447 -19.25 19.39 -7.04
CA ASP A 447 -19.90 20.09 -5.92
C ASP A 447 -19.33 19.71 -4.54
N GLY A 448 -18.42 18.74 -4.46
CA GLY A 448 -17.77 18.28 -3.23
C GLY A 448 -18.67 17.45 -2.30
N GLU A 449 -19.87 17.07 -2.73
CA GLU A 449 -20.87 16.41 -1.87
C GLU A 449 -20.94 14.88 -2.06
N SER A 450 -20.30 14.33 -3.10
CA SER A 450 -20.29 12.90 -3.42
C SER A 450 -18.97 12.45 -4.08
N TYR A 451 -18.85 11.17 -4.40
CA TYR A 451 -17.69 10.64 -5.13
C TYR A 451 -18.06 9.54 -6.14
N GLU A 452 -17.15 9.28 -7.08
CA GLU A 452 -17.17 8.15 -8.02
C GLU A 452 -15.87 7.33 -7.91
N CYS A 453 -15.96 6.02 -8.13
CA CYS A 453 -14.78 5.14 -8.18
C CYS A 453 -14.31 4.98 -9.62
N VAL A 454 -13.15 5.53 -9.93
CA VAL A 454 -12.56 5.57 -11.27
C VAL A 454 -11.44 4.55 -11.40
N CYS A 455 -11.44 3.79 -12.49
CA CYS A 455 -10.42 2.77 -12.75
C CYS A 455 -9.03 3.39 -12.88
N ARG A 456 -8.04 2.85 -12.15
CA ARG A 456 -6.65 3.30 -12.22
C ARG A 456 -6.00 2.96 -13.57
N ASP A 457 -5.18 3.87 -14.08
CA ASP A 457 -4.43 3.65 -15.32
C ASP A 457 -3.38 2.55 -15.16
N GLY A 458 -3.27 1.66 -16.15
CA GLY A 458 -2.38 0.49 -16.09
C GLY A 458 -2.97 -0.70 -15.32
N ASN A 459 -3.93 -0.47 -14.42
CA ASN A 459 -4.75 -1.53 -13.87
C ASN A 459 -5.76 -2.01 -14.90
N ILE A 460 -5.87 -3.32 -15.01
CA ILE A 460 -6.99 -3.95 -15.69
C ILE A 460 -8.06 -4.05 -14.61
N CYS A 461 -8.90 -3.02 -14.46
CA CYS A 461 -9.93 -2.94 -13.40
C CYS A 461 -11.09 -3.94 -13.55
N VAL A 462 -10.80 -5.08 -14.20
CA VAL A 462 -11.64 -6.24 -14.45
C VAL A 462 -10.75 -7.50 -14.56
N CYS A 463 -10.13 -7.96 -13.46
CA CYS A 463 -9.39 -9.24 -13.36
C CYS A 463 -9.97 -10.15 -12.26
N VAL A 464 -9.82 -11.47 -12.41
CA VAL A 464 -10.34 -12.51 -11.47
C VAL A 464 -9.30 -13.61 -11.25
N ASN A 465 -9.12 -14.04 -10.00
CA ASN A 465 -8.17 -15.10 -9.61
C ASN A 465 -8.72 -16.50 -9.96
N THR A 466 -7.91 -17.35 -10.61
CA THR A 466 -8.17 -18.79 -10.71
C THR A 466 -6.94 -19.61 -10.31
N ILE A 467 -7.11 -20.47 -9.31
CA ILE A 467 -6.20 -21.52 -8.81
C ILE A 467 -4.82 -21.56 -9.50
N GLY A 468 -3.91 -20.74 -8.99
CA GLY A 468 -2.49 -20.80 -9.32
C GLY A 468 -2.04 -20.05 -10.59
N SER A 469 -2.90 -19.30 -11.27
CA SER A 469 -2.47 -18.34 -12.30
C SER A 469 -3.43 -17.15 -12.42
N TYR A 470 -2.86 -15.95 -12.61
CA TYR A 470 -3.60 -14.74 -12.92
C TYR A 470 -3.91 -14.69 -14.41
N ARG A 471 -5.16 -14.39 -14.76
CA ARG A 471 -5.56 -14.15 -16.14
C ARG A 471 -6.40 -12.88 -16.19
N CYS A 472 -6.10 -12.00 -17.16
CA CYS A 472 -6.65 -10.65 -17.25
C CYS A 472 -7.69 -10.52 -18.36
N GLU A 473 -8.79 -9.79 -18.13
CA GLU A 473 -9.79 -9.59 -19.17
C GLU A 473 -9.55 -8.30 -19.96
N PRO A 474 -9.61 -8.35 -21.29
CA PRO A 474 -9.41 -7.20 -22.18
C PRO A 474 -10.66 -6.30 -22.26
N ARG A 475 -10.62 -5.23 -23.06
CA ARG A 475 -11.72 -4.24 -23.10
C ARG A 475 -12.88 -4.76 -23.95
N LYS A 476 -14.12 -4.37 -23.61
CA LYS A 476 -15.33 -4.67 -24.41
C LYS A 476 -15.22 -4.30 -25.90
N GLY A 477 -14.41 -3.29 -26.22
CA GLY A 477 -14.10 -2.85 -27.60
C GLY A 477 -13.14 -3.75 -28.36
N ASP A 478 -12.44 -4.67 -27.69
CA ASP A 478 -11.48 -5.61 -28.30
C ASP A 478 -12.19 -6.87 -28.83
N CYS A 479 -13.48 -7.03 -28.54
CA CYS A 479 -14.28 -8.09 -29.14
C CYS A 479 -14.45 -7.82 -30.64
N VAL A 480 -13.73 -8.60 -31.46
CA VAL A 480 -13.81 -8.54 -32.92
C VAL A 480 -15.27 -8.69 -33.35
N GLU A 481 -15.77 -7.72 -34.12
CA GLU A 481 -17.14 -7.75 -34.65
C GLU A 481 -17.32 -9.04 -35.48
N GLY A 482 -18.07 -10.01 -34.92
CA GLY A 482 -18.30 -11.33 -35.53
C GLY A 482 -17.53 -12.53 -34.93
N GLY A 483 -16.69 -12.36 -33.92
CA GLY A 483 -15.87 -13.43 -33.31
C GLY A 483 -16.53 -14.22 -32.17
N PHE A 484 -16.25 -15.53 -32.11
CA PHE A 484 -16.64 -16.54 -31.09
C PHE A 484 -18.15 -16.84 -30.93
N ARG A 485 -18.66 -17.81 -31.70
CA ARG A 485 -20.09 -18.18 -31.71
C ARG A 485 -20.37 -19.39 -30.80
N ALA A 486 -20.38 -19.19 -29.49
CA ALA A 486 -20.82 -20.22 -28.56
C ALA A 486 -22.33 -20.48 -28.68
N HIS A 487 -22.74 -21.76 -28.77
CA HIS A 487 -24.15 -22.12 -28.90
C HIS A 487 -24.80 -22.35 -27.53
N TRP A 488 -25.49 -21.32 -27.03
CA TRP A 488 -26.25 -21.38 -25.77
C TRP A 488 -27.44 -22.37 -25.83
N LYS A 489 -27.62 -23.17 -24.79
CA LYS A 489 -28.66 -24.23 -24.70
C LYS A 489 -29.78 -23.95 -23.69
N GLY A 490 -29.73 -22.80 -23.02
CA GLY A 490 -30.74 -22.36 -22.04
C GLY A 490 -30.39 -22.72 -20.59
N ARG A 491 -31.32 -22.43 -19.66
CA ARG A 491 -31.14 -22.44 -18.19
C ARG A 491 -31.88 -23.58 -17.46
N LYS A 492 -32.00 -24.75 -18.09
CA LYS A 492 -32.78 -25.90 -17.57
C LYS A 492 -32.01 -27.22 -17.61
N ASN A 493 -30.69 -27.16 -17.70
CA ASN A 493 -29.84 -28.33 -17.96
C ASN A 493 -29.02 -28.77 -16.74
N THR A 494 -29.24 -28.13 -15.58
CA THR A 494 -28.47 -28.35 -14.35
C THR A 494 -29.31 -29.07 -13.31
N LYS A 495 -28.69 -29.99 -12.55
CA LYS A 495 -29.32 -30.70 -11.43
C LYS A 495 -28.32 -30.92 -10.30
N TYR A 496 -28.81 -31.10 -9.07
CA TYR A 496 -27.95 -31.56 -7.97
C TYR A 496 -27.51 -33.02 -8.18
N VAL A 497 -26.22 -33.26 -7.92
CA VAL A 497 -25.63 -34.57 -7.63
C VAL A 497 -25.46 -34.71 -6.13
N TYR A 498 -25.04 -33.63 -5.46
CA TYR A 498 -24.92 -33.52 -4.02
C TYR A 498 -25.30 -32.09 -3.57
N LYS A 499 -25.91 -31.96 -2.39
CA LYS A 499 -26.30 -30.69 -1.80
C LYS A 499 -25.96 -30.71 -0.31
N GLY A 500 -24.90 -29.98 0.07
CA GLY A 500 -24.52 -29.70 1.45
C GLY A 500 -24.84 -28.26 1.84
N THR A 501 -24.41 -27.85 3.04
CA THR A 501 -24.60 -26.48 3.56
C THR A 501 -23.51 -25.52 3.09
N ASP A 502 -22.27 -25.98 3.05
CA ASP A 502 -21.08 -25.23 2.63
C ASP A 502 -20.72 -25.47 1.15
N SER A 503 -21.12 -26.62 0.62
CA SER A 503 -20.69 -27.11 -0.69
C SER A 503 -21.80 -27.87 -1.43
N VAL A 504 -21.80 -27.76 -2.75
CA VAL A 504 -22.73 -28.48 -3.63
C VAL A 504 -22.01 -29.08 -4.82
N VAL A 505 -22.57 -30.15 -5.38
CA VAL A 505 -22.15 -30.70 -6.67
C VAL A 505 -23.31 -30.66 -7.64
N LEU A 506 -23.12 -29.96 -8.75
CA LEU A 506 -24.09 -29.79 -9.83
C LEU A 506 -23.67 -30.62 -11.04
N ALA A 507 -24.61 -31.25 -11.74
CA ALA A 507 -24.36 -31.84 -13.05
C ALA A 507 -25.03 -31.00 -14.14
N SER A 508 -24.23 -30.45 -15.05
CA SER A 508 -24.69 -29.69 -16.22
C SER A 508 -24.64 -30.55 -17.48
N LYS A 509 -25.77 -30.64 -18.20
CA LYS A 509 -25.89 -31.49 -19.40
C LYS A 509 -25.53 -30.77 -20.70
N PHE A 510 -24.51 -31.28 -21.39
CA PHE A 510 -24.11 -30.87 -22.74
C PHE A 510 -24.61 -31.90 -23.77
N LYS A 511 -25.75 -31.62 -24.40
CA LYS A 511 -26.41 -32.56 -25.32
C LYS A 511 -25.73 -32.60 -26.68
N VAL A 512 -25.58 -33.80 -27.26
CA VAL A 512 -25.10 -33.97 -28.65
C VAL A 512 -26.10 -33.38 -29.65
N LYS A 513 -27.40 -33.57 -29.41
CA LYS A 513 -28.45 -33.07 -30.30
C LYS A 513 -28.42 -31.54 -30.41
N ASN A 514 -28.46 -31.04 -31.64
CA ASN A 514 -28.40 -29.63 -32.01
C ASN A 514 -27.10 -28.92 -31.62
N SER A 515 -26.06 -29.64 -31.21
CA SER A 515 -24.78 -29.04 -30.80
C SER A 515 -23.89 -28.75 -32.02
N PRO A 516 -23.10 -27.66 -32.03
CA PRO A 516 -22.10 -27.40 -33.08
C PRO A 516 -20.95 -28.41 -33.11
N VAL A 517 -20.79 -29.21 -32.05
CA VAL A 517 -19.74 -30.22 -31.85
C VAL A 517 -20.36 -31.41 -31.12
N ASN A 518 -19.87 -32.63 -31.34
CA ASN A 518 -20.29 -33.77 -30.54
C ASN A 518 -19.45 -33.90 -29.27
N PRO A 519 -19.95 -33.50 -28.07
CA PRO A 519 -19.18 -33.53 -26.82
C PRO A 519 -18.78 -34.94 -26.36
N ARG A 520 -19.17 -36.00 -27.08
CA ARG A 520 -18.81 -37.39 -26.75
C ARG A 520 -17.68 -37.93 -27.59
N THR A 521 -17.44 -37.36 -28.77
CA THR A 521 -16.41 -37.80 -29.72
C THR A 521 -15.36 -36.74 -29.97
N ASP A 522 -15.68 -35.47 -29.76
CA ASP A 522 -14.82 -34.34 -30.12
C ASP A 522 -14.47 -33.53 -28.87
N LYS A 523 -13.27 -32.94 -28.85
CA LYS A 523 -12.91 -31.94 -27.84
C LYS A 523 -13.75 -30.68 -28.04
N TYR A 524 -14.02 -29.95 -26.96
CA TYR A 524 -14.84 -28.74 -27.02
C TYR A 524 -14.46 -27.73 -25.93
N HIS A 525 -14.88 -26.48 -26.16
CA HIS A 525 -14.91 -25.44 -25.13
C HIS A 525 -16.33 -25.29 -24.60
N GLY A 526 -16.47 -25.40 -23.29
CA GLY A 526 -17.73 -25.28 -22.59
C GLY A 526 -17.81 -24.00 -21.77
N PHE A 527 -19.02 -23.51 -21.55
CA PHE A 527 -19.30 -22.33 -20.75
C PHE A 527 -20.46 -22.58 -19.82
N ILE A 528 -20.37 -22.07 -18.59
CA ILE A 528 -21.43 -22.07 -17.58
C ILE A 528 -21.60 -20.65 -17.06
N THR A 529 -22.83 -20.18 -16.88
CA THR A 529 -23.08 -18.85 -16.27
C THR A 529 -24.39 -18.80 -15.49
N TRP A 530 -24.41 -17.95 -14.47
CA TRP A 530 -25.54 -17.58 -13.63
C TRP A 530 -25.86 -16.10 -13.77
N THR A 531 -27.13 -15.76 -13.71
CA THR A 531 -27.62 -14.41 -14.01
C THR A 531 -28.11 -13.70 -12.73
N LYS A 532 -27.90 -12.38 -12.66
CA LYS A 532 -28.21 -11.55 -11.47
C LYS A 532 -29.68 -11.55 -11.09
N ASP A 533 -30.56 -11.67 -12.08
CA ASP A 533 -32.02 -11.75 -11.94
C ASP A 533 -32.52 -12.94 -11.09
N VAL A 534 -31.69 -13.98 -10.92
CA VAL A 534 -32.03 -15.16 -10.09
C VAL A 534 -31.07 -15.34 -8.93
N CYS A 535 -29.78 -15.12 -9.16
CA CYS A 535 -28.73 -15.38 -8.16
C CYS A 535 -28.39 -14.18 -7.29
N GLY A 536 -28.83 -12.98 -7.67
CA GLY A 536 -28.47 -11.75 -6.98
C GLY A 536 -27.03 -11.30 -7.25
N GLY A 537 -26.68 -10.14 -6.69
CA GLY A 537 -25.32 -9.59 -6.81
C GLY A 537 -24.32 -10.30 -5.92
N ASP A 538 -24.73 -10.77 -4.75
CA ASP A 538 -23.84 -11.36 -3.73
C ASP A 538 -23.19 -12.67 -4.21
N PHE A 539 -23.99 -13.62 -4.71
CA PHE A 539 -23.48 -14.86 -5.29
C PHE A 539 -22.46 -14.61 -6.41
N LEU A 540 -22.76 -13.66 -7.31
CA LEU A 540 -21.89 -13.37 -8.44
C LEU A 540 -20.60 -12.66 -8.01
N LYS A 541 -20.66 -11.77 -7.01
CA LYS A 541 -19.48 -11.13 -6.40
C LYS A 541 -18.60 -12.17 -5.70
N LYS A 542 -19.19 -13.10 -4.95
CA LYS A 542 -18.45 -14.13 -4.22
C LYS A 542 -17.83 -15.20 -5.12
N MET A 543 -18.45 -15.50 -6.26
CA MET A 543 -17.80 -16.29 -7.31
C MET A 543 -16.59 -15.57 -7.93
N ARG A 544 -16.62 -14.22 -7.98
CA ARG A 544 -15.49 -13.42 -8.46
C ARG A 544 -14.38 -13.33 -7.42
N SER A 545 -14.70 -13.09 -6.15
CA SER A 545 -13.68 -12.98 -5.08
C SER A 545 -13.00 -14.31 -4.76
N GLY A 546 -13.51 -15.43 -5.28
CA GLY A 546 -13.03 -16.77 -4.95
C GLY A 546 -13.57 -17.30 -3.62
N GLU A 547 -14.40 -16.52 -2.92
CA GLU A 547 -15.11 -16.97 -1.72
C GLU A 547 -16.08 -18.10 -2.03
N VAL A 548 -16.69 -18.09 -3.22
CA VAL A 548 -17.36 -19.25 -3.81
C VAL A 548 -16.38 -19.92 -4.78
N GLY A 549 -15.78 -21.03 -4.35
CA GLY A 549 -14.85 -21.79 -5.17
C GLY A 549 -15.56 -22.60 -6.25
N VAL A 550 -14.91 -22.75 -7.42
CA VAL A 550 -15.40 -23.55 -8.55
C VAL A 550 -14.39 -24.63 -8.88
N SER A 551 -14.85 -25.87 -9.08
CA SER A 551 -14.01 -26.97 -9.58
C SER A 551 -14.82 -27.90 -10.48
N LEU A 552 -14.15 -28.56 -11.43
CA LEU A 552 -14.76 -29.51 -12.34
C LEU A 552 -14.27 -30.92 -12.02
N VAL A 553 -15.18 -31.89 -12.05
CA VAL A 553 -14.86 -33.28 -11.74
C VAL A 553 -15.52 -34.23 -12.74
N ASP A 554 -14.76 -35.24 -13.15
CA ASP A 554 -15.25 -36.43 -13.84
C ASP A 554 -14.59 -37.68 -13.25
N THR A 555 -14.81 -38.84 -13.87
CA THR A 555 -14.18 -40.12 -13.52
C THR A 555 -12.66 -40.06 -13.67
N GLU A 556 -12.16 -39.26 -14.62
CA GLU A 556 -10.76 -38.90 -14.77
C GLU A 556 -10.64 -37.39 -14.88
N ASP A 557 -9.46 -36.84 -14.59
CA ASP A 557 -9.16 -35.44 -14.82
C ASP A 557 -9.06 -35.17 -16.33
N ILE A 558 -10.15 -34.64 -16.91
CA ILE A 558 -10.34 -34.43 -18.34
C ILE A 558 -10.78 -33.00 -18.69
N TYR A 559 -11.03 -32.17 -17.67
CA TYR A 559 -11.51 -30.79 -17.84
C TYR A 559 -10.48 -29.81 -17.29
N ASP A 560 -10.12 -28.84 -18.12
CA ASP A 560 -9.27 -27.74 -17.70
C ASP A 560 -10.12 -26.49 -17.51
N LEU A 561 -10.22 -26.00 -16.27
CA LEU A 561 -10.95 -24.78 -15.95
C LEU A 561 -10.13 -23.59 -16.47
N LYS A 562 -10.71 -22.78 -17.36
CA LYS A 562 -9.96 -21.75 -18.08
C LYS A 562 -10.07 -20.37 -17.48
N TYR A 563 -11.29 -19.84 -17.38
CA TYR A 563 -11.50 -18.43 -17.12
C TYR A 563 -12.83 -18.21 -16.41
N VAL A 564 -12.82 -17.47 -15.30
CA VAL A 564 -14.04 -17.02 -14.59
C VAL A 564 -14.29 -15.57 -14.96
N TYR A 565 -15.50 -15.25 -15.42
CA TYR A 565 -15.86 -13.91 -15.86
C TYR A 565 -17.14 -13.39 -15.19
N PHE A 566 -17.15 -12.10 -14.89
CA PHE A 566 -18.31 -11.34 -14.43
C PHE A 566 -18.63 -10.19 -15.39
N LYS A 567 -19.76 -10.31 -16.07
CA LYS A 567 -20.33 -9.26 -16.91
C LYS A 567 -21.19 -8.33 -16.06
N ASN A 568 -20.86 -7.04 -16.05
CA ASN A 568 -21.68 -6.00 -15.42
C ASN A 568 -22.46 -5.20 -16.47
N ASP A 569 -23.74 -5.52 -16.66
CA ASP A 569 -24.60 -4.93 -17.71
C ASP A 569 -26.02 -4.70 -17.17
N GLY A 570 -26.10 -4.08 -15.98
CA GLY A 570 -27.36 -3.75 -15.30
C GLY A 570 -28.26 -4.97 -15.06
N LYS A 571 -29.37 -5.07 -15.81
CA LYS A 571 -30.29 -6.22 -15.72
C LYS A 571 -29.79 -7.48 -16.44
N TYR A 572 -28.76 -7.36 -17.27
CA TYR A 572 -28.13 -8.49 -17.98
C TYR A 572 -26.84 -8.96 -17.31
N THR A 573 -26.56 -8.47 -16.10
CA THR A 573 -25.41 -8.89 -15.30
C THR A 573 -25.41 -10.40 -15.08
N MET A 574 -24.26 -11.03 -15.29
CA MET A 574 -24.09 -12.47 -15.14
C MET A 574 -22.64 -12.79 -14.77
N GLY A 575 -22.43 -13.90 -14.06
CA GLY A 575 -21.12 -14.41 -13.69
C GLY A 575 -21.01 -15.87 -14.06
N GLY A 576 -19.83 -16.35 -14.43
CA GLY A 576 -19.67 -17.71 -14.92
C GLY A 576 -18.24 -18.03 -15.26
N PHE A 577 -18.04 -19.15 -15.96
CA PHE A 577 -16.70 -19.57 -16.35
C PHE A 577 -16.72 -20.39 -17.65
N SER A 578 -15.55 -20.50 -18.26
CA SER A 578 -15.25 -21.38 -19.39
C SER A 578 -14.33 -22.51 -18.98
N PHE A 579 -14.40 -23.62 -19.70
CA PHE A 579 -13.51 -24.77 -19.55
C PHE A 579 -13.25 -25.46 -20.88
N GLU A 580 -12.20 -26.27 -20.94
CA GLU A 580 -11.85 -27.08 -22.10
C GLU A 580 -11.87 -28.57 -21.74
N LEU A 581 -12.44 -29.39 -22.63
CA LEU A 581 -12.26 -30.84 -22.57
C LEU A 581 -10.91 -31.22 -23.18
N THR A 582 -9.95 -31.64 -22.35
CA THR A 582 -8.56 -31.90 -22.77
C THR A 582 -8.37 -33.24 -23.48
N LYS A 583 -9.20 -34.24 -23.17
CA LYS A 583 -9.16 -35.58 -23.79
C LYS A 583 -10.55 -36.23 -23.84
N VAL A 584 -10.78 -37.04 -24.88
CA VAL A 584 -12.00 -37.84 -25.01
C VAL A 584 -11.72 -39.25 -24.51
N ILE A 585 -12.44 -39.69 -23.49
CA ILE A 585 -12.28 -41.03 -22.89
C ILE A 585 -13.58 -41.83 -22.93
N GLU A 586 -13.49 -43.15 -22.68
CA GLU A 586 -14.65 -44.06 -22.60
C GLU A 586 -15.42 -43.96 -21.28
N LYS A 587 -14.72 -43.69 -20.17
CA LYS A 587 -15.30 -43.52 -18.83
C LYS A 587 -15.59 -42.06 -18.53
N ASP A 588 -16.41 -41.45 -19.37
CA ASP A 588 -16.80 -40.04 -19.28
C ASP A 588 -18.29 -39.97 -18.91
N LEU A 589 -18.65 -39.22 -17.88
CA LEU A 589 -20.00 -39.23 -17.33
C LEU A 589 -21.03 -38.67 -18.32
N PRO A 590 -22.22 -39.30 -18.47
CA PRO A 590 -22.62 -40.56 -17.87
C PRO A 590 -22.12 -41.75 -18.70
N TRP A 591 -21.60 -42.76 -18.02
CA TRP A 591 -21.25 -44.06 -18.59
C TRP A 591 -21.77 -45.18 -17.69
N THR A 592 -21.92 -46.37 -18.25
CA THR A 592 -22.44 -47.56 -17.55
C THR A 592 -21.70 -48.80 -18.01
N PHE A 593 -21.66 -49.87 -17.22
CA PHE A 593 -21.19 -51.17 -17.72
C PHE A 593 -22.28 -51.84 -18.57
N LYS A 594 -21.94 -52.22 -19.81
CA LYS A 594 -22.74 -53.15 -20.61
C LYS A 594 -21.90 -54.39 -20.86
N SER A 595 -22.38 -55.54 -20.39
CA SER A 595 -21.68 -56.84 -20.55
C SER A 595 -20.22 -56.80 -20.06
N GLY A 596 -19.95 -56.12 -18.94
CA GLY A 596 -18.60 -56.01 -18.36
C GLY A 596 -17.69 -54.96 -19.01
N VAL A 597 -18.13 -54.30 -20.08
CA VAL A 597 -17.37 -53.24 -20.77
C VAL A 597 -17.92 -51.87 -20.40
N PRO A 598 -17.07 -50.91 -19.96
CA PRO A 598 -17.46 -49.52 -19.80
C PRO A 598 -18.04 -48.99 -21.12
N THR A 599 -19.30 -48.55 -21.09
CA THR A 599 -19.99 -48.01 -22.25
C THR A 599 -20.46 -46.60 -21.96
N LYS A 600 -19.86 -45.65 -22.68
CA LYS A 600 -20.20 -44.22 -22.67
C LYS A 600 -21.62 -43.98 -23.20
N ASN A 601 -22.39 -43.12 -22.53
CA ASN A 601 -23.65 -42.63 -23.09
C ASN A 601 -23.33 -41.63 -24.22
N MET A 602 -23.90 -41.86 -25.41
CA MET A 602 -23.63 -41.03 -26.60
C MET A 602 -24.63 -39.88 -26.81
N GLY A 603 -25.56 -39.66 -25.88
CA GLY A 603 -26.62 -38.64 -26.00
C GLY A 603 -26.25 -37.28 -25.39
N SER A 604 -25.44 -37.26 -24.34
CA SER A 604 -24.97 -36.06 -23.68
C SER A 604 -23.74 -36.32 -22.82
N ASP A 605 -23.01 -35.26 -22.58
CA ASP A 605 -21.97 -35.18 -21.56
C ASP A 605 -22.53 -34.53 -20.29
N ASN A 606 -22.14 -35.04 -19.12
CA ASN A 606 -22.56 -34.55 -17.81
C ASN A 606 -21.35 -34.04 -17.04
N VAL A 607 -21.01 -32.77 -17.27
CA VAL A 607 -19.96 -32.08 -16.54
C VAL A 607 -20.41 -31.84 -15.11
N GLN A 608 -19.67 -32.36 -14.13
CA GLN A 608 -19.93 -32.09 -12.72
C GLN A 608 -19.13 -30.89 -12.24
N ILE A 609 -19.83 -29.99 -11.55
CA ILE A 609 -19.33 -28.71 -11.06
C ILE A 609 -19.45 -28.75 -9.54
N ILE A 610 -18.33 -28.64 -8.85
CA ILE A 610 -18.29 -28.45 -7.40
C ILE A 610 -18.27 -26.96 -7.13
N LEU A 611 -19.18 -26.51 -6.26
CA LEU A 611 -19.16 -25.18 -5.69
C LEU A 611 -18.93 -25.29 -4.18
N THR A 612 -17.99 -24.51 -3.64
CA THR A 612 -17.69 -24.42 -2.20
C THR A 612 -17.96 -23.01 -1.69
N GLY A 613 -18.04 -22.82 -0.37
CA GLY A 613 -18.30 -21.50 0.24
C GLY A 613 -19.72 -20.98 -0.01
N ILE A 614 -20.66 -21.88 -0.30
CA ILE A 614 -22.06 -21.54 -0.59
C ILE A 614 -22.80 -21.02 0.65
N ASP A 615 -22.36 -21.45 1.84
CA ASP A 615 -22.85 -20.98 3.14
C ASP A 615 -22.59 -19.48 3.37
N LYS A 616 -21.60 -18.91 2.67
CA LYS A 616 -21.27 -17.49 2.75
C LYS A 616 -22.19 -16.62 1.90
N VAL A 617 -23.04 -17.19 1.04
CA VAL A 617 -23.82 -16.45 0.05
C VAL A 617 -25.19 -16.05 0.58
N ASN A 618 -25.49 -14.75 0.47
CA ASN A 618 -26.82 -14.17 0.68
C ASN A 618 -27.61 -14.22 -0.64
N PHE A 619 -28.32 -15.32 -0.87
CA PHE A 619 -29.19 -15.48 -2.04
C PHE A 619 -30.40 -14.53 -1.97
N LEU A 620 -31.00 -14.21 -3.12
CA LEU A 620 -32.22 -13.39 -3.18
C LEU A 620 -33.35 -14.08 -2.41
N ASP A 621 -33.97 -13.39 -1.47
CA ASP A 621 -35.02 -13.94 -0.59
C ASP A 621 -36.19 -14.56 -1.35
N ASP A 622 -36.57 -13.98 -2.50
CA ASP A 622 -37.71 -14.42 -3.32
C ASP A 622 -37.39 -15.55 -4.31
N LYS A 623 -36.12 -15.93 -4.44
CA LYS A 623 -35.64 -16.98 -5.38
C LYS A 623 -34.90 -18.11 -4.67
N GLY A 624 -34.15 -17.78 -3.63
CA GLY A 624 -33.33 -18.70 -2.85
C GLY A 624 -32.19 -19.34 -3.64
N MET A 625 -31.46 -20.20 -2.94
CA MET A 625 -30.30 -20.93 -3.49
C MET A 625 -30.68 -21.87 -4.64
N ASP A 626 -31.77 -22.62 -4.51
CA ASP A 626 -32.11 -23.69 -5.46
C ASP A 626 -32.46 -23.13 -6.84
N TRP A 627 -33.24 -22.04 -6.89
CA TRP A 627 -33.57 -21.39 -8.16
C TRP A 627 -32.31 -20.84 -8.82
N CYS A 628 -31.42 -20.20 -8.06
CA CYS A 628 -30.13 -19.75 -8.56
C CYS A 628 -29.32 -20.89 -9.15
N LEU A 629 -28.97 -21.90 -8.35
CA LEU A 629 -27.98 -22.91 -8.73
C LEU A 629 -28.48 -23.85 -9.84
N LEU A 630 -29.77 -24.17 -9.87
CA LEU A 630 -30.35 -25.07 -10.86
C LEU A 630 -30.69 -24.39 -12.21
N THR A 631 -30.62 -23.07 -12.27
CA THR A 631 -30.89 -22.31 -13.51
C THR A 631 -29.64 -21.75 -14.18
N ALA A 632 -28.48 -22.32 -13.90
CA ALA A 632 -27.26 -22.06 -14.67
C ALA A 632 -27.49 -22.27 -16.18
N ALA A 633 -27.05 -21.32 -17.00
CA ALA A 633 -27.02 -21.47 -18.45
C ALA A 633 -25.73 -22.17 -18.88
N ASN A 634 -25.80 -22.98 -19.95
CA ASN A 634 -24.62 -23.54 -20.57
C ASN A 634 -24.53 -23.27 -22.08
N ALA A 635 -23.30 -23.20 -22.59
CA ALA A 635 -23.00 -23.09 -24.01
C ALA A 635 -21.79 -23.93 -24.40
N ILE A 636 -21.70 -24.26 -25.68
CA ILE A 636 -20.63 -25.09 -26.23
C ILE A 636 -20.11 -24.51 -27.55
N MET A 637 -18.80 -24.66 -27.77
CA MET A 637 -18.08 -24.23 -28.96
C MET A 637 -17.04 -25.29 -29.38
N PRO A 638 -16.70 -25.42 -30.68
CA PRO A 638 -15.64 -26.34 -31.12
C PRO A 638 -14.31 -26.08 -30.41
N ALA A 639 -13.52 -27.15 -30.18
CA ALA A 639 -12.14 -27.01 -29.72
C ALA A 639 -11.29 -26.21 -30.73
N GLY A 640 -10.31 -25.48 -30.20
CA GLY A 640 -9.41 -24.63 -30.96
C GLY A 640 -8.50 -23.83 -30.03
N GLU A 641 -7.48 -23.21 -30.61
CA GLU A 641 -6.66 -22.21 -29.91
C GLU A 641 -7.41 -20.89 -29.96
N TYR A 642 -7.91 -20.47 -28.80
CA TYR A 642 -8.62 -19.22 -28.64
C TYR A 642 -7.79 -18.27 -27.78
N PRO A 643 -7.79 -16.97 -28.10
CA PRO A 643 -7.15 -15.99 -27.24
C PRO A 643 -7.88 -15.86 -25.91
N ASP A 644 -7.17 -15.40 -24.88
CA ASP A 644 -7.64 -15.27 -23.50
C ASP A 644 -8.94 -14.45 -23.37
N ILE A 645 -9.14 -13.51 -24.30
CA ILE A 645 -10.35 -12.67 -24.46
C ILE A 645 -11.66 -13.44 -24.73
N MET A 646 -11.58 -14.69 -25.20
CA MET A 646 -12.72 -15.38 -25.79
C MET A 646 -13.90 -15.56 -24.82
N THR A 647 -13.63 -15.87 -23.55
CA THR A 647 -14.68 -16.06 -22.52
C THR A 647 -15.46 -14.78 -22.26
N MET A 648 -14.75 -13.66 -22.14
CA MET A 648 -15.34 -12.33 -22.04
C MET A 648 -16.29 -12.06 -23.20
N CYS A 649 -15.81 -12.18 -24.45
CA CYS A 649 -16.61 -11.84 -25.62
C CYS A 649 -17.85 -12.72 -25.77
N VAL A 650 -17.77 -13.99 -25.37
CA VAL A 650 -18.93 -14.90 -25.39
C VAL A 650 -20.01 -14.47 -24.39
N PHE A 651 -19.64 -13.99 -23.19
CA PHE A 651 -20.60 -13.49 -22.19
C PHE A 651 -21.08 -12.07 -22.48
N GLU A 652 -20.19 -11.17 -22.92
CA GLU A 652 -20.55 -9.80 -23.35
C GLU A 652 -21.56 -9.83 -24.50
N GLY A 653 -21.36 -10.74 -25.47
CA GLY A 653 -22.30 -10.98 -26.57
C GLY A 653 -23.63 -11.61 -26.14
N LYS A 654 -23.76 -12.11 -24.91
CA LYS A 654 -24.97 -12.77 -24.42
C LYS A 654 -25.84 -11.86 -23.57
N LYS A 655 -27.14 -11.82 -23.88
CA LYS A 655 -28.18 -11.22 -23.04
C LYS A 655 -29.27 -12.26 -22.74
N PHE A 656 -29.68 -12.34 -21.48
CA PHE A 656 -30.85 -13.09 -21.01
C PHE A 656 -31.94 -12.08 -20.63
N TRP A 657 -33.07 -12.13 -21.31
CA TRP A 657 -34.05 -11.02 -21.29
C TRP A 657 -35.10 -11.12 -20.18
N GLU A 658 -35.31 -12.32 -19.64
CA GLU A 658 -36.33 -12.64 -18.64
C GLU A 658 -35.75 -13.64 -17.65
N ALA A 659 -36.28 -13.73 -16.43
CA ALA A 659 -35.92 -14.78 -15.48
C ALA A 659 -36.45 -16.15 -15.92
N PRO A 660 -35.71 -17.25 -15.67
CA PRO A 660 -36.21 -18.60 -15.95
C PRO A 660 -37.29 -18.95 -14.92
N ALA A 661 -38.26 -19.76 -15.33
CA ALA A 661 -39.23 -20.32 -14.38
C ALA A 661 -38.53 -21.06 -13.24
N ASP A 662 -39.16 -21.05 -12.05
CA ASP A 662 -38.68 -21.78 -10.89
C ASP A 662 -38.50 -23.26 -11.25
N PRO A 663 -37.29 -23.84 -11.05
CA PRO A 663 -37.04 -25.25 -11.29
C PRO A 663 -37.83 -26.18 -10.35
N ASN A 664 -38.29 -25.67 -9.19
CA ASN A 664 -39.07 -26.37 -8.18
C ASN A 664 -40.32 -25.54 -7.80
N PRO A 665 -41.31 -25.41 -8.70
CA PRO A 665 -42.47 -24.52 -8.54
C PRO A 665 -43.45 -24.93 -7.43
#